data_AF-A0A3M6WS24-F1
#
_entry.id   AF-A0A3M6WS24-F1
#
_cell.length_a   1.000
_cell.length_b   1.000
_cell.length_c   1.000
_cell.angle_alpha   90.00
_cell.angle_beta   90.00
_cell.angle_gamma   90.00
#
_symmetry.space_group_name_H-M   'P 1'
#
loop_
_entity.id
_entity.type
_entity.pdbx_description
1 polymer ?
#
loop_
_entity_poly.entity_id
_entity_poly.type
_entity_poly.pdbx_seq_one_letter_code
_entity_poly.pdbx_strand_id
1 'polypeptide(L)'
;MGVPALFRWLSKKYPKIISPVLEERPEEFENADGSKTKIPVDGRKPNPNGEEMDNLYLDMNGIVHPCSHPEDRPPPANEEEMMIAIFEYTDRVVNMVRPRKLLMIAVDGVAPRAKMNQQRSRRFRSAQEAAEKDAAAAEYHREMLAKGAITENGGGEDPEKPKKTWDSNSITPGTPFMDLLAQSLRYWVSYKLSTDPAWEKLKVIISDATVPGEGEHKIMNFVRSQRSSPTHDPNTRHVIYGLDADLIMLGIATHEPHFRVLREDVFANDTKPGHCRKCNQPGHIADQCRGAPKKEEGVEKPPKPFIWLHVSILREYLAIEMSVPYQPFRFDLERALDDWVFMCFFVGNDFLPHLPSLDIREDGIDTLIAIWRDNIPLMGGYVTKDGHVDLARAQIILEGLAKQEDAIFKRRRETEVKKEAAQKRREADKARRESSKRQRFSNPGYDGAPAGYDESMIRRGPKGGVIRGEAAPDMNALPTFAPGQAQTRSDPRFGAGLTHADVVGNANQANKSAAAALKEQLMSSSKPAGNQKAELDALFAGAADGSNTGEPQPVLGKRTRDMIDEAAGDNDTSSSAPSTPGRNTPNQEIADPITNGPAGRGSSGALGGNSKDKEADAMPEDTVRLWEEGYQGRYYEQKFHVDPNDVEFRHKVARSYVEGLCWVLLYYFQGCPSWTWYYPYHYAPFASDFVDMDKQVVSFEKGKPFRPYEQLMGVMPPASNHTLP
;
A
#
# COMPACT_ATOMS: atom_id res chain seq x y z
N MET A 1 -1.65 -7.88 -3.27
CA MET A 1 -1.25 -6.95 -2.20
C MET A 1 -0.32 -5.86 -2.72
N GLY A 2 0.10 -4.94 -1.86
CA GLY A 2 1.35 -4.18 -2.03
C GLY A 2 2.08 -4.14 -0.69
N VAL A 3 3.42 -4.21 -0.70
CA VAL A 3 4.27 -4.30 0.49
C VAL A 3 3.96 -3.24 1.56
N PRO A 4 3.76 -1.95 1.23
CA PRO A 4 3.38 -0.95 2.23
C PRO A 4 1.99 -1.16 2.84
N ALA A 5 1.07 -1.87 2.18
CA ALA A 5 -0.31 -2.02 2.63
C ALA A 5 -0.43 -3.05 3.77
N LEU A 6 0.14 -4.25 3.61
CA LEU A 6 0.18 -5.25 4.69
C LEU A 6 0.98 -4.72 5.88
N PHE A 7 2.14 -4.11 5.62
CA PHE A 7 2.95 -3.51 6.69
C PHE A 7 2.16 -2.44 7.44
N ARG A 8 1.47 -1.50 6.76
CA ARG A 8 0.68 -0.44 7.41
C ARG A 8 -0.51 -0.96 8.23
N TRP A 9 -1.14 -2.07 7.81
CA TRP A 9 -2.18 -2.74 8.59
C TRP A 9 -1.58 -3.37 9.87
N LEU A 10 -0.47 -4.11 9.74
CA LEU A 10 0.27 -4.67 10.88
C LEU A 10 0.73 -3.58 11.87
N SER A 11 1.33 -2.48 11.39
CA SER A 11 1.76 -1.35 12.23
C SER A 11 0.61 -0.72 13.02
N LYS A 12 -0.58 -0.61 12.39
CA LYS A 12 -1.78 -0.01 12.98
C LYS A 12 -2.43 -0.94 14.02
N LYS A 13 -2.48 -2.25 13.74
CA LYS A 13 -3.19 -3.24 14.57
C LYS A 13 -2.34 -3.79 15.71
N TYR A 14 -1.05 -4.05 15.46
CA TYR A 14 -0.13 -4.68 16.41
C TYR A 14 1.09 -3.77 16.69
N PRO A 15 0.91 -2.52 17.19
CA PRO A 15 1.97 -1.51 17.18
C PRO A 15 3.25 -1.90 17.96
N LYS A 16 3.17 -2.82 18.93
CA LYS A 16 4.36 -3.30 19.67
C LYS A 16 5.28 -4.23 18.87
N ILE A 17 4.88 -4.71 17.69
CA ILE A 17 5.79 -5.51 16.85
C ILE A 17 6.92 -4.66 16.25
N ILE A 18 6.86 -3.33 16.37
CA ILE A 18 7.83 -2.39 15.77
C ILE A 18 8.64 -1.73 16.87
N SER A 19 9.97 -1.68 16.70
CA SER A 19 10.84 -0.80 17.48
C SER A 19 11.90 -0.15 16.58
N PRO A 20 12.39 1.07 16.90
CA PRO A 20 13.50 1.68 16.17
C PRO A 20 14.78 0.86 16.36
N VAL A 21 15.63 0.85 15.34
CA VAL A 21 16.98 0.27 15.41
C VAL A 21 17.95 1.32 15.94
N LEU A 22 18.74 0.94 16.94
CA LEU A 22 19.83 1.75 17.46
C LEU A 22 21.10 1.45 16.64
N GLU A 23 21.58 2.46 15.91
CA GLU A 23 22.84 2.41 15.17
C GLU A 23 23.93 3.20 15.92
N GLU A 24 25.10 2.58 16.11
CA GLU A 24 26.34 3.33 16.37
C GLU A 24 26.86 3.86 15.03
N ARG A 25 27.39 5.09 15.00
CA ARG A 25 27.98 5.70 13.81
C ARG A 25 29.51 5.82 13.97
N PRO A 26 30.28 5.82 12.87
CA PRO A 26 31.72 6.12 12.92
C PRO A 26 31.97 7.49 13.56
N GLU A 27 32.92 7.56 14.48
CA GLU A 27 33.32 8.82 15.12
C GLU A 27 34.35 9.54 14.24
N GLU A 28 34.11 10.80 13.87
CA GLU A 28 35.12 11.63 13.21
C GLU A 28 35.98 12.34 14.26
N PHE A 29 37.26 12.01 14.31
CA PHE A 29 38.25 12.72 15.12
C PHE A 29 39.08 13.64 14.22
N GLU A 30 39.16 14.92 14.59
CA GLU A 30 40.02 15.89 13.91
C GLU A 30 41.42 15.85 14.53
N ASN A 31 42.39 15.38 13.75
CA ASN A 31 43.78 15.29 14.13
C ASN A 31 44.40 16.69 14.30
N ALA A 32 45.52 16.78 15.01
CA ALA A 32 46.21 18.05 15.28
C ALA A 32 46.79 18.77 14.03
N ASP A 33 46.71 18.16 12.85
CA ASP A 33 47.07 18.71 11.54
C ASP A 33 45.84 19.15 10.70
N GLY A 34 44.62 19.02 11.23
CA GLY A 34 43.37 19.31 10.52
C GLY A 34 42.86 18.17 9.63
N SER A 35 43.52 17.00 9.61
CA SER A 35 43.01 15.82 8.91
C SER A 35 41.95 15.09 9.75
N LYS A 36 40.88 14.61 9.12
CA LYS A 36 39.80 13.87 9.79
C LYS A 36 40.03 12.36 9.74
N THR A 37 40.31 11.74 10.88
CA THR A 37 40.31 10.28 11.03
C THR A 37 38.88 9.80 11.34
N LYS A 38 38.32 8.92 10.51
CA LYS A 38 37.07 8.22 10.86
C LYS A 38 37.39 6.94 11.63
N ILE A 39 36.98 6.86 12.90
CA ILE A 39 37.08 5.66 13.72
C ILE A 39 35.92 4.73 13.34
N PRO A 40 36.16 3.52 12.80
CA PRO A 40 35.11 2.60 12.41
C PRO A 40 34.36 2.04 13.63
N VAL A 41 33.12 1.64 13.41
CA VAL A 41 32.26 1.03 14.45
C VAL A 41 32.83 -0.34 14.83
N ASP A 42 33.24 -0.51 16.09
CA ASP A 42 33.77 -1.79 16.58
C ASP A 42 32.63 -2.80 16.80
N GLY A 43 32.34 -3.58 15.75
CA GLY A 43 31.31 -4.63 15.77
C GLY A 43 31.52 -5.73 16.82
N ARG A 44 32.68 -5.83 17.49
CA ARG A 44 32.92 -6.77 18.58
C ARG A 44 32.29 -6.32 19.91
N LYS A 45 31.96 -5.03 20.06
CA LYS A 45 31.20 -4.52 21.22
C LYS A 45 29.81 -5.18 21.28
N PRO A 46 29.19 -5.26 22.48
CA PRO A 46 27.80 -5.70 22.60
C PRO A 46 26.86 -4.94 21.68
N ASN A 47 25.73 -5.53 21.27
CA ASN A 47 24.79 -4.86 20.39
C ASN A 47 24.02 -3.74 21.15
N PRO A 48 24.02 -2.48 20.68
CA PRO A 48 23.31 -1.38 21.34
C PRO A 48 21.80 -1.58 21.42
N ASN A 49 21.23 -2.48 20.60
CA ASN A 49 19.81 -2.87 20.63
C ASN A 49 19.47 -3.81 21.82
N GLY A 50 20.41 -4.10 22.73
CA GLY A 50 20.18 -4.83 23.98
C GLY A 50 20.18 -6.35 23.86
N GLU A 51 20.14 -6.90 22.65
CA GLU A 51 20.18 -8.34 22.38
C GLU A 51 21.21 -8.65 21.29
N GLU A 52 22.06 -9.66 21.57
CA GLU A 52 22.95 -10.26 20.58
C GLU A 52 22.17 -11.11 19.57
N MET A 53 22.58 -11.04 18.29
CA MET A 53 21.97 -11.77 17.18
C MET A 53 22.92 -12.85 16.67
N ASP A 54 22.42 -14.04 16.35
CA ASP A 54 23.28 -15.13 15.89
C ASP A 54 23.49 -15.09 14.38
N ASN A 55 22.39 -15.08 13.63
CA ASN A 55 22.37 -15.27 12.19
C ASN A 55 21.73 -14.06 11.51
N LEU A 56 22.47 -13.41 10.62
CA LEU A 56 21.96 -12.40 9.69
C LEU A 56 21.77 -13.02 8.30
N TYR A 57 20.59 -12.84 7.73
CA TYR A 57 20.27 -13.20 6.36
C TYR A 57 19.97 -11.92 5.57
N LEU A 58 20.59 -11.74 4.41
CA LEU A 58 20.38 -10.59 3.54
C LEU A 58 19.74 -11.06 2.23
N ASP A 59 18.52 -10.59 1.94
CA ASP A 59 18.10 -10.47 0.55
C ASP A 59 18.86 -9.29 -0.08
N MET A 60 19.68 -9.60 -1.09
CA MET A 60 20.44 -8.59 -1.81
C MET A 60 19.58 -7.80 -2.80
N ASN A 61 18.44 -8.32 -3.29
CA ASN A 61 17.61 -7.56 -4.21
C ASN A 61 16.98 -6.34 -3.52
N GLY A 62 16.61 -6.46 -2.25
CA GLY A 62 16.25 -5.36 -1.36
C GLY A 62 17.36 -4.33 -1.08
N ILE A 63 18.63 -4.65 -1.35
CA ILE A 63 19.79 -3.71 -1.23
C ILE A 63 20.14 -3.09 -2.59
N VAL A 64 20.28 -3.92 -3.62
CA VAL A 64 20.74 -3.53 -4.96
C VAL A 64 19.79 -2.53 -5.60
N HIS A 65 18.46 -2.71 -5.47
CA HIS A 65 17.49 -1.76 -6.01
C HIS A 65 17.67 -0.34 -5.41
N PRO A 66 17.55 -0.10 -4.09
CA PRO A 66 17.83 1.21 -3.48
C PRO A 66 19.21 1.79 -3.76
N CYS A 67 20.23 0.96 -3.97
CA CYS A 67 21.57 1.43 -4.33
C CYS A 67 21.68 1.87 -5.80
N SER A 68 20.91 1.26 -6.70
CA SER A 68 20.88 1.58 -8.14
C SER A 68 20.03 2.82 -8.47
N HIS A 69 18.95 3.07 -7.71
CA HIS A 69 18.03 4.21 -7.91
C HIS A 69 17.64 4.90 -6.59
N PRO A 70 18.61 5.45 -5.84
CA PRO A 70 18.34 6.10 -4.55
C PRO A 70 17.41 7.31 -4.68
N GLU A 71 16.42 7.41 -3.79
CA GLU A 71 15.46 8.54 -3.74
C GLU A 71 16.09 9.84 -3.20
N ASP A 72 17.15 9.73 -2.38
CA ASP A 72 17.67 10.83 -1.58
C ASP A 72 18.95 11.48 -2.11
N ARG A 73 19.67 10.82 -3.01
CA ARG A 73 20.92 11.25 -3.69
C ARG A 73 20.83 10.92 -5.19
N PRO A 74 21.66 11.49 -6.08
CA PRO A 74 21.72 11.08 -7.49
C PRO A 74 22.02 9.57 -7.65
N PRO A 75 21.57 8.93 -8.75
CA PRO A 75 21.97 7.56 -9.06
C PRO A 75 23.47 7.45 -9.34
N PRO A 76 24.10 6.28 -9.10
CA PRO A 76 25.51 6.04 -9.44
C PRO A 76 25.79 6.28 -10.94
N ALA A 77 26.96 6.81 -11.27
CA ALA A 77 27.33 7.09 -12.66
C ALA A 77 27.76 5.84 -13.45
N ASN A 78 28.11 4.74 -12.76
CA ASN A 78 28.61 3.50 -13.34
C ASN A 78 28.36 2.31 -12.37
N GLU A 79 28.66 1.09 -12.85
CA GLU A 79 28.51 -0.13 -12.03
C GLU A 79 29.48 -0.17 -10.84
N GLU A 80 30.68 0.40 -10.93
CA GLU A 80 31.69 0.36 -9.86
C GLU A 80 31.25 1.17 -8.63
N GLU A 81 30.76 2.40 -8.84
CA GLU A 81 30.11 3.23 -7.81
C GLU A 81 28.88 2.52 -7.21
N MET A 82 28.13 1.77 -8.01
CA MET A 82 26.98 1.00 -7.53
C MET A 82 27.43 -0.16 -6.62
N MET A 83 28.53 -0.85 -6.94
CA MET A 83 29.11 -1.89 -6.08
C MET A 83 29.63 -1.29 -4.76
N ILE A 84 30.27 -0.12 -4.80
CA ILE A 84 30.70 0.61 -3.59
C ILE A 84 29.49 0.97 -2.73
N ALA A 85 28.42 1.52 -3.32
CA ALA A 85 27.17 1.83 -2.61
C ALA A 85 26.53 0.59 -1.97
N ILE A 86 26.54 -0.56 -2.65
CA ILE A 86 26.07 -1.84 -2.12
C ILE A 86 26.94 -2.29 -0.95
N PHE A 87 28.27 -2.15 -1.02
CA PHE A 87 29.18 -2.47 0.08
C PHE A 87 28.95 -1.58 1.32
N GLU A 88 28.82 -0.27 1.13
CA GLU A 88 28.51 0.70 2.22
C GLU A 88 27.19 0.35 2.92
N TYR A 89 26.14 0.06 2.14
CA TYR A 89 24.83 -0.29 2.67
C TYR A 89 24.85 -1.62 3.42
N THR A 90 25.51 -2.64 2.84
CA THR A 90 25.67 -3.97 3.44
C THR A 90 26.45 -3.88 4.75
N ASP A 91 27.53 -3.07 4.80
CA ASP A 91 28.31 -2.86 6.02
C ASP A 91 27.49 -2.17 7.12
N ARG A 92 26.70 -1.13 6.78
CA ARG A 92 25.77 -0.50 7.73
C ARG A 92 24.79 -1.50 8.32
N VAL A 93 24.20 -2.38 7.49
CA VAL A 93 23.29 -3.44 7.95
C VAL A 93 24.00 -4.43 8.89
N VAL A 94 25.18 -4.93 8.52
CA VAL A 94 25.95 -5.85 9.38
C VAL A 94 26.33 -5.19 10.72
N ASN A 95 26.74 -3.92 10.72
CA ASN A 95 27.16 -3.20 11.92
C ASN A 95 26.01 -2.88 12.90
N MET A 96 24.77 -2.76 12.42
CA MET A 96 23.57 -2.65 13.26
C MET A 96 23.16 -4.00 13.89
N VAL A 97 23.31 -5.11 13.15
CA VAL A 97 22.85 -6.45 13.59
C VAL A 97 23.90 -7.15 14.46
N ARG A 98 25.19 -6.98 14.15
CA ARG A 98 26.33 -7.63 14.80
C ARG A 98 26.16 -9.16 14.93
N PRO A 99 25.96 -9.90 13.82
CA PRO A 99 25.76 -11.35 13.85
C PRO A 99 26.96 -12.07 14.48
N ARG A 100 26.70 -13.06 15.35
CA ARG A 100 27.72 -13.76 16.15
C ARG A 100 28.07 -15.17 15.65
N LYS A 101 27.22 -15.79 14.82
CA LYS A 101 27.40 -17.15 14.28
C LYS A 101 27.47 -17.17 12.74
N LEU A 102 26.56 -16.47 12.05
CA LEU A 102 26.38 -16.57 10.59
C LEU A 102 26.00 -15.24 9.91
N LEU A 103 26.56 -15.01 8.72
CA LEU A 103 26.04 -14.08 7.72
C LEU A 103 25.75 -14.86 6.43
N MET A 104 24.51 -14.81 5.95
CA MET A 104 24.11 -15.39 4.67
C MET A 104 23.66 -14.29 3.71
N ILE A 105 24.33 -14.20 2.57
CA ILE A 105 24.08 -13.25 1.49
C ILE A 105 23.36 -14.01 0.38
N ALA A 106 22.09 -13.68 0.11
CA ALA A 106 21.29 -14.32 -0.92
C ALA A 106 20.93 -13.32 -2.03
N VAL A 107 21.34 -13.61 -3.26
CA VAL A 107 20.92 -12.89 -4.47
C VAL A 107 19.81 -13.71 -5.13
N ASP A 108 18.83 -13.10 -5.80
CA ASP A 108 17.87 -13.86 -6.60
C ASP A 108 18.58 -14.71 -7.66
N GLY A 109 18.16 -15.97 -7.76
CA GLY A 109 18.46 -16.87 -8.87
C GLY A 109 17.24 -17.06 -9.78
N VAL A 110 17.29 -18.06 -10.66
CA VAL A 110 16.14 -18.39 -11.50
C VAL A 110 14.95 -18.79 -10.62
N ALA A 111 13.84 -18.07 -10.76
CA ALA A 111 12.62 -18.23 -9.97
C ALA A 111 11.66 -19.26 -10.60
N PRO A 112 10.65 -19.75 -9.86
CA PRO A 112 9.59 -20.59 -10.44
C PRO A 112 8.71 -19.81 -11.42
N ARG A 113 8.09 -20.52 -12.38
CA ARG A 113 7.28 -19.90 -13.45
C ARG A 113 6.15 -19.00 -12.91
N ALA A 114 5.54 -19.38 -11.78
CA ALA A 114 4.55 -18.55 -11.11
C ALA A 114 5.07 -17.13 -10.80
N LYS A 115 6.28 -17.02 -10.21
CA LYS A 115 6.95 -15.71 -9.96
C LYS A 115 7.41 -15.05 -11.26
N MET A 116 7.89 -15.81 -12.25
CA MET A 116 8.33 -15.25 -13.54
C MET A 116 7.21 -14.44 -14.23
N ASN A 117 5.95 -14.86 -14.11
CA ASN A 117 4.81 -14.09 -14.64
C ASN A 117 4.64 -12.73 -13.93
N GLN A 118 4.79 -12.68 -12.60
CA GLN A 118 4.74 -11.43 -11.83
C GLN A 118 5.92 -10.52 -12.18
N GLN A 119 7.13 -11.09 -12.25
CA GLN A 119 8.34 -10.34 -12.64
C GLN A 119 8.18 -9.76 -14.05
N ARG A 120 7.69 -10.55 -15.02
CA ARG A 120 7.39 -10.09 -16.38
C ARG A 120 6.39 -8.92 -16.37
N SER A 121 5.29 -9.04 -15.64
CA SER A 121 4.27 -7.98 -15.53
C SER A 121 4.85 -6.68 -14.96
N ARG A 122 5.71 -6.78 -13.93
CA ARG A 122 6.44 -5.63 -13.36
C ARG A 122 7.40 -5.00 -14.37
N ARG A 123 8.22 -5.80 -15.07
CA ARG A 123 9.26 -5.32 -16.02
C ARG A 123 8.68 -4.66 -17.27
N PHE A 124 7.59 -5.22 -17.82
CA PHE A 124 6.88 -4.60 -18.94
C PHE A 124 6.26 -3.27 -18.52
N ARG A 125 5.69 -3.17 -17.30
CA ARG A 125 5.17 -1.92 -16.78
C ARG A 125 6.27 -0.89 -16.49
N SER A 126 7.38 -1.26 -15.85
CA SER A 126 8.47 -0.33 -15.56
C SER A 126 9.13 0.20 -16.84
N ALA A 127 9.28 -0.63 -17.87
CA ALA A 127 9.77 -0.19 -19.18
C ALA A 127 8.78 0.75 -19.90
N GLN A 128 7.48 0.51 -19.79
CA GLN A 128 6.46 1.43 -20.30
C GLN A 128 6.48 2.77 -19.54
N GLU A 129 6.43 2.73 -18.20
CA GLU A 129 6.49 3.94 -17.36
C GLU A 129 7.79 4.74 -17.57
N ALA A 130 8.91 4.07 -17.86
CA ALA A 130 10.17 4.72 -18.21
C ALA A 130 10.08 5.41 -19.58
N ALA A 131 9.58 4.72 -20.61
CA ALA A 131 9.40 5.30 -21.94
C ALA A 131 8.42 6.50 -21.94
N GLU A 132 7.36 6.44 -21.13
CA GLU A 132 6.41 7.55 -20.93
C GLU A 132 7.07 8.75 -20.21
N LYS A 133 7.92 8.51 -19.20
CA LYS A 133 8.70 9.56 -18.52
C LYS A 133 9.74 10.19 -19.44
N ASP A 134 10.48 9.39 -20.20
CA ASP A 134 11.49 9.86 -21.16
C ASP A 134 10.85 10.67 -22.29
N ALA A 135 9.69 10.25 -22.80
CA ALA A 135 8.91 11.00 -23.79
C ALA A 135 8.44 12.35 -23.24
N ALA A 136 7.87 12.37 -22.03
CA ALA A 136 7.42 13.61 -21.37
C ALA A 136 8.59 14.57 -21.06
N ALA A 137 9.75 14.04 -20.65
CA ALA A 137 10.96 14.83 -20.44
C ALA A 137 11.50 15.44 -21.75
N ALA A 138 11.50 14.66 -22.84
CA ALA A 138 11.91 15.14 -24.17
C ALA A 138 10.94 16.18 -24.75
N GLU A 139 9.63 16.04 -24.50
CA GLU A 139 8.62 17.03 -24.88
C GLU A 139 8.78 18.33 -24.08
N TYR A 140 8.93 18.25 -22.75
CA TYR A 140 9.19 19.40 -21.90
C TYR A 140 10.47 20.15 -22.30
N HIS A 141 11.56 19.44 -22.57
CA HIS A 141 12.81 20.04 -23.06
C HIS A 141 12.61 20.75 -24.41
N ARG A 142 11.84 20.15 -25.33
CA ARG A 142 11.48 20.78 -26.62
C ARG A 142 10.64 22.04 -26.43
N GLU A 143 9.69 22.03 -25.50
CA GLU A 143 8.86 23.19 -25.20
C GLU A 143 9.67 24.33 -24.55
N MET A 144 10.62 24.01 -23.67
CA MET A 144 11.51 24.99 -23.03
C MET A 144 12.53 25.61 -24.00
N LEU A 145 13.06 24.83 -24.95
CA LEU A 145 13.81 25.35 -26.11
C LEU A 145 12.94 26.30 -26.96
N ALA A 146 11.72 25.87 -27.31
CA ALA A 146 10.80 26.68 -28.12
C ALA A 146 10.36 28.00 -27.45
N LYS A 147 10.34 28.02 -26.10
CA LYS A 147 10.12 29.23 -25.29
C LYS A 147 11.36 30.12 -25.13
N GLY A 148 12.52 29.73 -25.67
CA GLY A 148 13.78 30.46 -25.55
C GLY A 148 14.36 30.48 -24.13
N ALA A 149 13.92 29.56 -23.26
CA ALA A 149 14.37 29.47 -21.87
C ALA A 149 15.67 28.64 -21.70
N ILE A 150 16.09 27.94 -22.75
CA ILE A 150 17.32 27.13 -22.84
C ILE A 150 17.99 27.49 -24.18
N THR A 151 19.31 27.64 -24.21
CA THR A 151 20.09 27.90 -25.44
C THR A 151 20.92 26.67 -25.82
N GLU A 152 20.96 26.31 -27.11
CA GLU A 152 21.67 25.11 -27.60
C GLU A 152 23.18 25.09 -27.34
N ASN A 153 23.78 26.25 -27.04
CA ASN A 153 25.18 26.38 -26.63
C ASN A 153 25.22 26.79 -25.15
N GLY A 154 25.92 25.98 -24.34
CA GLY A 154 25.96 26.15 -22.89
C GLY A 154 26.68 27.41 -22.42
N GLY A 155 26.10 28.09 -21.42
CA GLY A 155 26.65 29.32 -20.83
C GLY A 155 26.13 29.67 -19.43
N GLY A 156 25.18 28.90 -18.90
CA GLY A 156 24.64 29.00 -17.54
C GLY A 156 23.91 27.69 -17.22
N GLU A 157 23.83 27.34 -15.93
CA GLU A 157 23.33 26.07 -15.35
C GLU A 157 22.44 25.24 -16.28
N ASP A 158 23.09 24.37 -17.07
CA ASP A 158 22.47 23.58 -18.13
C ASP A 158 21.54 22.52 -17.49
N PRO A 159 20.23 22.48 -17.80
CA PRO A 159 19.35 21.41 -17.34
C PRO A 159 19.77 20.13 -18.05
N GLU A 160 20.67 19.37 -17.42
CA GLU A 160 21.45 18.29 -18.04
C GLU A 160 20.65 17.46 -19.04
N LYS A 161 21.16 17.33 -20.27
CA LYS A 161 20.64 16.40 -21.28
C LYS A 161 20.28 15.08 -20.60
N PRO A 162 19.04 14.57 -20.75
CA PRO A 162 18.54 13.47 -19.93
C PRO A 162 19.49 12.27 -20.01
N LYS A 163 20.24 12.06 -18.92
CA LYS A 163 21.18 10.95 -18.79
C LYS A 163 20.35 9.67 -18.86
N LYS A 164 20.73 8.76 -19.77
CA LYS A 164 20.02 7.48 -19.92
C LYS A 164 20.02 6.75 -18.59
N THR A 165 18.84 6.64 -17.97
CA THR A 165 18.65 5.95 -16.69
C THR A 165 19.20 4.52 -16.77
N TRP A 166 19.88 4.07 -15.72
CA TRP A 166 20.36 2.70 -15.62
C TRP A 166 19.18 1.71 -15.72
N ASP A 167 19.28 0.71 -16.60
CA ASP A 167 18.19 -0.27 -16.73
C ASP A 167 18.17 -1.20 -15.52
N SER A 168 17.26 -0.91 -14.58
CA SER A 168 17.00 -1.76 -13.41
C SER A 168 16.63 -3.21 -13.76
N ASN A 169 16.20 -3.50 -14.99
CA ASN A 169 15.98 -4.88 -15.43
C ASN A 169 17.30 -5.68 -15.52
N SER A 170 18.47 -5.03 -15.58
CA SER A 170 19.78 -5.68 -15.48
C SER A 170 19.98 -6.46 -14.16
N ILE A 171 19.17 -6.17 -13.12
CA ILE A 171 19.14 -6.91 -11.85
C ILE A 171 18.35 -8.22 -12.05
N THR A 172 18.95 -9.16 -12.80
CA THR A 172 18.33 -10.45 -13.17
C THR A 172 19.37 -11.55 -13.38
N PRO A 173 19.13 -12.79 -12.91
CA PRO A 173 20.01 -13.93 -13.18
C PRO A 173 20.39 -14.07 -14.66
N GLY A 174 21.69 -14.19 -14.94
CA GLY A 174 22.23 -14.38 -16.29
C GLY A 174 22.63 -13.08 -17.03
N THR A 175 22.47 -11.91 -16.42
CA THR A 175 23.05 -10.67 -16.95
C THR A 175 24.51 -10.49 -16.53
N PRO A 176 25.35 -9.78 -17.30
CA PRO A 176 26.72 -9.47 -16.91
C PRO A 176 26.82 -8.72 -15.58
N PHE A 177 25.84 -7.86 -15.27
CA PHE A 177 25.74 -7.14 -14.00
C PHE A 177 25.67 -8.10 -12.79
N MET A 178 24.92 -9.21 -12.88
CA MET A 178 24.83 -10.18 -11.79
C MET A 178 26.12 -10.99 -11.61
N ASP A 179 26.84 -11.27 -12.70
CA ASP A 179 28.16 -11.92 -12.63
C ASP A 179 29.21 -10.97 -12.03
N LEU A 180 29.16 -9.67 -12.34
CA LEU A 180 29.97 -8.64 -11.69
C LEU A 180 29.63 -8.52 -10.19
N LEU A 181 28.34 -8.42 -9.84
CA LEU A 181 27.87 -8.39 -8.45
C LEU A 181 28.38 -9.61 -7.66
N ALA A 182 28.28 -10.81 -8.25
CA ALA A 182 28.70 -12.05 -7.62
C ALA A 182 30.24 -12.16 -7.45
N GLN A 183 31.03 -11.50 -8.29
CA GLN A 183 32.49 -11.37 -8.12
C GLN A 183 32.83 -10.31 -7.06
N SER A 184 32.21 -9.14 -7.15
CA SER A 184 32.34 -8.02 -6.20
C SER A 184 32.02 -8.43 -4.76
N LEU A 185 30.93 -9.17 -4.53
CA LEU A 185 30.57 -9.70 -3.21
C LEU A 185 31.58 -10.72 -2.68
N ARG A 186 32.12 -11.61 -3.53
CA ARG A 186 33.18 -12.56 -3.13
C ARG A 186 34.45 -11.81 -2.71
N TYR A 187 34.86 -10.80 -3.48
CA TYR A 187 36.00 -9.95 -3.14
C TYR A 187 35.79 -9.21 -1.82
N TRP A 188 34.65 -8.54 -1.65
CA TRP A 188 34.33 -7.76 -0.45
C TRP A 188 34.25 -8.61 0.83
N VAL A 189 33.64 -9.81 0.76
CA VAL A 189 33.65 -10.76 1.90
C VAL A 189 35.07 -11.23 2.23
N SER A 190 35.90 -11.48 1.21
CA SER A 190 37.30 -11.89 1.42
C SER A 190 38.14 -10.76 2.05
N TYR A 191 37.93 -9.53 1.59
CA TYR A 191 38.51 -8.32 2.16
C TYR A 191 38.09 -8.16 3.62
N LYS A 192 36.79 -8.22 3.93
CA LYS A 192 36.26 -8.10 5.30
C LYS A 192 36.81 -9.18 6.25
N LEU A 193 36.79 -10.46 5.84
CA LEU A 193 37.36 -11.56 6.63
C LEU A 193 38.86 -11.40 6.92
N SER A 194 39.60 -10.63 6.10
CA SER A 194 41.04 -10.38 6.28
C SER A 194 41.37 -9.06 7.01
N THR A 195 40.43 -8.11 7.09
CA THR A 195 40.67 -6.75 7.61
C THR A 195 39.84 -6.38 8.84
N ASP A 196 38.72 -7.05 9.09
CA ASP A 196 37.74 -6.68 10.11
C ASP A 196 37.70 -7.70 11.26
N PRO A 197 38.24 -7.36 12.45
CA PRO A 197 38.26 -8.28 13.60
C PRO A 197 36.88 -8.69 14.14
N ALA A 198 35.78 -8.07 13.72
CA ALA A 198 34.44 -8.57 14.03
C ALA A 198 34.04 -9.79 13.18
N TRP A 199 34.67 -9.96 12.02
CA TRP A 199 34.36 -11.02 11.05
C TRP A 199 35.19 -12.30 11.26
N GLU A 200 36.27 -12.26 12.04
CA GLU A 200 37.20 -13.38 12.30
C GLU A 200 36.50 -14.73 12.60
N LYS A 201 35.37 -14.69 13.31
CA LYS A 201 34.61 -15.87 13.78
C LYS A 201 33.28 -16.07 13.05
N LEU A 202 32.96 -15.17 12.11
CA LEU A 202 31.69 -15.14 11.39
C LEU A 202 31.74 -16.10 10.21
N LYS A 203 30.85 -17.10 10.18
CA LYS A 203 30.67 -17.93 8.98
C LYS A 203 29.93 -17.10 7.94
N VAL A 204 30.50 -16.94 6.74
CA VAL A 204 29.85 -16.22 5.64
C VAL A 204 29.47 -17.19 4.53
N ILE A 205 28.19 -17.16 4.11
CA ILE A 205 27.65 -17.93 2.98
C ILE A 205 27.20 -16.94 1.91
N ILE A 206 27.67 -17.11 0.67
CA ILE A 206 27.17 -16.39 -0.50
C ILE A 206 26.39 -17.36 -1.38
N SER A 207 25.12 -17.06 -1.64
CA SER A 207 24.25 -17.80 -2.56
C SER A 207 23.84 -16.86 -3.70
N ASP A 208 24.67 -16.82 -4.74
CA ASP A 208 24.53 -15.90 -5.86
C ASP A 208 23.43 -16.32 -6.86
N ALA A 209 23.31 -15.55 -7.95
CA ALA A 209 22.29 -15.76 -8.98
C ALA A 209 22.43 -17.07 -9.79
N THR A 210 23.56 -17.80 -9.68
CA THR A 210 23.74 -19.10 -10.32
C THR A 210 22.98 -20.22 -9.61
N VAL A 211 22.72 -20.06 -8.32
CA VAL A 211 21.89 -20.97 -7.52
C VAL A 211 20.41 -20.64 -7.79
N PRO A 212 19.54 -21.57 -8.24
CA PRO A 212 18.12 -21.30 -8.45
C PRO A 212 17.34 -20.95 -7.18
N GLY A 213 16.19 -20.29 -7.36
CA GLY A 213 15.29 -19.82 -6.30
C GLY A 213 15.41 -18.32 -6.01
N GLU A 214 14.37 -17.75 -5.41
CA GLU A 214 14.35 -16.37 -4.92
C GLU A 214 15.18 -16.24 -3.62
N GLY A 215 15.77 -15.06 -3.38
CA GLY A 215 16.68 -14.81 -2.25
C GLY A 215 16.07 -15.18 -0.89
N GLU A 216 14.85 -14.71 -0.64
CA GLU A 216 14.07 -15.07 0.55
C GLU A 216 13.81 -16.58 0.67
N HIS A 217 13.41 -17.26 -0.41
CA HIS A 217 13.16 -18.70 -0.36
C HIS A 217 14.45 -19.53 -0.25
N LYS A 218 15.60 -19.06 -0.76
CA LYS A 218 16.93 -19.64 -0.47
C LYS A 218 17.24 -19.57 1.03
N ILE A 219 17.01 -18.42 1.66
CA ILE A 219 17.20 -18.21 3.10
C ILE A 219 16.28 -19.14 3.90
N MET A 220 15.00 -19.20 3.56
CA MET A 220 14.02 -20.01 4.31
C MET A 220 14.26 -21.52 4.15
N ASN A 221 14.71 -21.98 2.97
CA ASN A 221 15.21 -23.34 2.79
C ASN A 221 16.46 -23.63 3.63
N PHE A 222 17.37 -22.67 3.77
CA PHE A 222 18.52 -22.81 4.67
C PHE A 222 18.09 -22.88 6.15
N VAL A 223 17.21 -21.99 6.63
CA VAL A 223 16.70 -22.01 8.01
C VAL A 223 16.05 -23.35 8.33
N ARG A 224 15.18 -23.87 7.44
CA ARG A 224 14.58 -25.21 7.59
C ARG A 224 15.63 -26.32 7.61
N SER A 225 16.66 -26.27 6.77
CA SER A 225 17.72 -27.29 6.77
C SER A 225 18.49 -27.29 8.09
N GLN A 226 18.77 -26.12 8.68
CA GLN A 226 19.38 -26.03 10.01
C GLN A 226 18.44 -26.59 11.08
N ARG A 227 17.17 -26.15 11.13
CA ARG A 227 16.15 -26.64 12.08
C ARG A 227 15.96 -28.16 12.03
N SER A 228 16.14 -28.78 10.86
CA SER A 228 16.07 -30.25 10.69
C SER A 228 17.29 -31.02 11.23
N SER A 229 18.40 -30.33 11.53
CA SER A 229 19.59 -30.96 12.09
C SER A 229 19.42 -31.27 13.59
N PRO A 230 19.78 -32.48 14.06
CA PRO A 230 19.87 -32.79 15.50
C PRO A 230 20.86 -31.92 16.29
N THR A 231 21.70 -31.13 15.60
CA THR A 231 22.67 -30.20 16.20
C THR A 231 22.22 -28.73 16.17
N HIS A 232 20.96 -28.45 15.81
CA HIS A 232 20.42 -27.07 15.84
C HIS A 232 20.31 -26.57 17.29
N ASP A 233 20.59 -25.28 17.48
CA ASP A 233 20.27 -24.57 18.72
C ASP A 233 18.89 -23.93 18.55
N PRO A 234 17.82 -24.44 19.20
CA PRO A 234 16.46 -23.94 19.00
C PRO A 234 16.23 -22.52 19.57
N ASN A 235 17.24 -21.93 20.22
CA ASN A 235 17.24 -20.54 20.68
C ASN A 235 18.08 -19.64 19.75
N THR A 236 18.47 -20.13 18.58
CA THR A 236 19.21 -19.33 17.59
C THR A 236 18.42 -18.08 17.22
N ARG A 237 19.09 -16.92 17.25
CA ARG A 237 18.46 -15.62 16.98
C ARG A 237 18.65 -15.22 15.52
N HIS A 238 17.54 -15.14 14.80
CA HIS A 238 17.49 -14.93 13.36
C HIS A 238 17.07 -13.50 13.02
N VAL A 239 17.86 -12.82 12.19
CA VAL A 239 17.51 -11.53 11.57
C VAL A 239 17.54 -11.69 10.06
N ILE A 240 16.42 -11.42 9.38
CA ILE A 240 16.41 -11.23 7.92
C ILE A 240 16.29 -9.75 7.58
N TYR A 241 17.16 -9.24 6.72
CA TYR A 241 16.97 -7.95 6.06
C TYR A 241 16.19 -8.14 4.77
N GLY A 242 15.21 -7.26 4.56
CA GLY A 242 14.54 -7.07 3.28
C GLY A 242 13.34 -6.14 3.42
N LEU A 243 12.83 -5.66 2.27
CA LEU A 243 11.73 -4.69 2.27
C LEU A 243 10.34 -5.34 2.16
N ASP A 244 10.26 -6.56 1.63
CA ASP A 244 8.99 -7.20 1.26
C ASP A 244 8.17 -7.66 2.47
N ALA A 245 6.86 -7.78 2.27
CA ALA A 245 5.90 -8.06 3.35
C ALA A 245 5.82 -9.56 3.66
N ASP A 246 6.05 -10.39 2.64
CA ASP A 246 6.08 -11.85 2.69
C ASP A 246 7.17 -12.38 3.62
N LEU A 247 8.24 -11.62 3.85
CA LEU A 247 9.29 -11.91 4.86
C LEU A 247 8.72 -12.10 6.28
N ILE A 248 7.59 -11.47 6.61
CA ILE A 248 6.89 -11.64 7.89
C ILE A 248 6.15 -12.98 7.92
N MET A 249 5.50 -13.37 6.82
CA MET A 249 4.79 -14.64 6.65
C MET A 249 5.77 -15.82 6.64
N LEU A 250 6.85 -15.70 5.87
CA LEU A 250 7.95 -16.64 5.83
C LEU A 250 8.64 -16.75 7.20
N GLY A 251 8.87 -15.62 7.88
CA GLY A 251 9.40 -15.59 9.24
C GLY A 251 8.54 -16.38 10.24
N ILE A 252 7.21 -16.23 10.18
CA ILE A 252 6.26 -17.06 10.96
C ILE A 252 6.38 -18.53 10.55
N ALA A 253 6.37 -18.84 9.25
CA ALA A 253 6.46 -20.19 8.70
C ALA A 253 7.80 -20.91 8.94
N THR A 254 8.84 -20.24 9.48
CA THR A 254 10.03 -20.92 10.01
C THR A 254 9.75 -21.68 11.31
N HIS A 255 8.71 -21.27 12.06
CA HIS A 255 8.44 -21.66 13.44
C HIS A 255 9.63 -21.42 14.41
N GLU A 256 10.61 -20.58 14.07
CA GLU A 256 11.72 -20.22 14.98
C GLU A 256 11.24 -19.15 15.99
N PRO A 257 11.46 -19.33 17.30
CA PRO A 257 10.89 -18.46 18.34
C PRO A 257 11.53 -17.07 18.42
N HIS A 258 12.75 -16.91 17.87
CA HIS A 258 13.55 -15.70 17.97
C HIS A 258 13.89 -15.13 16.59
N PHE A 259 12.84 -14.76 15.85
CA PHE A 259 12.94 -14.24 14.49
C PHE A 259 12.58 -12.74 14.43
N ARG A 260 13.36 -11.95 13.69
CA ARG A 260 13.14 -10.52 13.42
C ARG A 260 13.32 -10.21 11.94
N VAL A 261 12.51 -9.31 11.40
CA VAL A 261 12.78 -8.65 10.10
C VAL A 261 13.38 -7.27 10.35
N LEU A 262 14.43 -6.93 9.63
CA LEU A 262 15.08 -5.62 9.63
C LEU A 262 14.76 -4.91 8.31
N ARG A 263 14.28 -3.66 8.38
CA ARG A 263 13.91 -2.86 7.19
C ARG A 263 14.13 -1.38 7.41
N GLU A 264 14.14 -0.62 6.31
CA GLU A 264 13.98 0.84 6.37
C GLU A 264 12.57 1.23 6.85
N ASP A 265 12.48 2.30 7.64
CA ASP A 265 11.20 2.91 7.99
C ASP A 265 10.66 3.78 6.83
N VAL A 266 9.84 3.14 6.00
CA VAL A 266 9.10 3.77 4.90
C VAL A 266 8.19 4.92 5.39
N PHE A 267 7.84 4.97 6.69
CA PHE A 267 7.00 6.01 7.27
C PHE A 267 7.78 7.13 7.96
N ALA A 268 9.11 7.08 8.05
CA ALA A 268 9.92 8.17 8.61
C ALA A 268 9.78 9.49 7.82
N ASN A 269 9.54 9.39 6.51
CA ASN A 269 9.25 10.51 5.62
C ASN A 269 7.74 10.82 5.49
N ASP A 270 6.85 10.00 6.07
CA ASP A 270 5.41 10.26 6.03
C ASP A 270 5.10 11.51 6.87
N THR A 271 4.40 12.47 6.27
CA THR A 271 4.46 13.88 6.70
C THR A 271 3.99 14.06 8.15
N LYS A 272 4.86 14.60 9.01
CA LYS A 272 4.57 14.85 10.43
C LYS A 272 3.23 15.61 10.59
N PRO A 273 2.38 15.28 11.57
CA PRO A 273 1.12 15.99 11.78
C PRO A 273 1.30 17.52 11.79
N GLY A 274 0.47 18.24 11.03
CA GLY A 274 0.57 19.69 10.87
C GLY A 274 1.65 20.20 9.90
N HIS A 275 2.35 19.31 9.19
CA HIS A 275 3.36 19.67 8.17
C HIS A 275 2.83 19.47 6.74
N CYS A 276 3.51 20.08 5.77
CA CYS A 276 3.11 20.17 4.38
C CYS A 276 3.55 18.95 3.57
N ARG A 277 2.62 18.18 2.96
CA ARG A 277 2.93 16.97 2.18
C ARG A 277 3.74 17.20 0.88
N LYS A 278 4.11 18.43 0.54
CA LYS A 278 4.95 18.76 -0.63
C LYS A 278 6.38 19.21 -0.29
N CYS A 279 6.63 19.73 0.91
CA CYS A 279 7.96 20.20 1.32
C CYS A 279 8.34 19.88 2.78
N ASN A 280 7.51 19.09 3.47
CA ASN A 280 7.63 18.67 4.88
C ASN A 280 7.83 19.80 5.91
N GLN A 281 7.49 21.04 5.56
CA GLN A 281 7.55 22.20 6.46
C GLN A 281 6.28 22.32 7.31
N PRO A 282 6.35 22.74 8.59
CA PRO A 282 5.18 22.95 9.44
C PRO A 282 4.32 24.14 8.96
N GLY A 283 3.11 24.23 9.51
CA GLY A 283 2.29 25.45 9.47
C GLY A 283 1.51 25.72 8.18
N HIS A 284 1.64 24.87 7.16
CA HIS A 284 0.82 24.96 5.94
C HIS A 284 0.51 23.58 5.34
N ILE A 285 -0.56 23.53 4.53
CA ILE A 285 -0.97 22.32 3.80
C ILE A 285 -0.35 22.27 2.40
N ALA A 286 -0.36 21.09 1.77
CA ALA A 286 0.17 20.85 0.42
C ALA A 286 -0.29 21.88 -0.64
N ASP A 287 -1.58 22.24 -0.61
CA ASP A 287 -2.23 23.21 -1.50
C ASP A 287 -1.76 24.67 -1.30
N GLN A 288 -1.05 24.95 -0.22
CA GLN A 288 -0.51 26.28 0.12
C GLN A 288 1.02 26.32 -0.01
N CYS A 289 1.64 25.21 -0.41
CA CYS A 289 3.07 25.14 -0.68
C CYS A 289 3.42 26.04 -1.86
N ARG A 290 4.33 27.00 -1.65
CA ARG A 290 4.79 27.92 -2.71
C ARG A 290 5.76 27.27 -3.71
N GLY A 291 5.96 25.95 -3.65
CA GLY A 291 6.86 25.20 -4.55
C GLY A 291 8.36 25.52 -4.37
N ALA A 292 8.73 26.45 -3.48
CA ALA A 292 10.11 26.78 -3.20
C ALA A 292 10.86 25.53 -2.71
N PRO A 293 11.92 25.09 -3.42
CA PRO A 293 12.77 24.03 -2.91
C PRO A 293 13.43 24.49 -1.62
N LYS A 294 13.77 23.53 -0.75
CA LYS A 294 14.74 23.79 0.32
C LYS A 294 16.05 24.21 -0.35
N LYS A 295 16.50 25.46 -0.14
CA LYS A 295 17.90 25.84 -0.34
C LYS A 295 18.73 25.19 0.77
N GLU A 296 18.92 23.89 0.64
CA GLU A 296 19.79 23.06 1.47
C GLU A 296 21.07 22.73 0.70
N GLU A 297 21.73 23.78 0.22
CA GLU A 297 23.15 23.74 -0.14
C GLU A 297 23.92 23.39 1.16
N GLY A 298 24.42 22.15 1.27
CA GLY A 298 25.27 21.69 2.37
C GLY A 298 24.60 21.10 3.61
N VAL A 299 23.27 20.92 3.66
CA VAL A 299 22.62 20.17 4.76
C VAL A 299 22.55 18.69 4.39
N GLU A 300 23.49 17.91 4.93
CA GLU A 300 23.49 16.46 4.84
C GLU A 300 22.20 15.89 5.45
N LYS A 301 21.35 15.26 4.63
CA LYS A 301 20.12 14.62 5.10
C LYS A 301 20.50 13.52 6.11
N PRO A 302 19.85 13.43 7.29
CA PRO A 302 20.08 12.29 8.17
C PRO A 302 19.70 10.99 7.43
N PRO A 303 20.55 9.95 7.46
CA PRO A 303 20.31 8.74 6.69
C PRO A 303 19.01 8.06 7.17
N LYS A 304 18.28 7.44 6.24
CA LYS A 304 17.01 6.76 6.51
C LYS A 304 17.12 5.85 7.75
N PRO A 305 16.23 5.96 8.74
CA PRO A 305 16.27 5.13 9.93
C PRO A 305 15.75 3.72 9.64
N PHE A 306 16.20 2.76 10.43
CA PHE A 306 15.78 1.37 10.35
C PHE A 306 14.86 1.01 11.52
N ILE A 307 14.02 0.00 11.31
CA ILE A 307 13.10 -0.56 12.30
C ILE A 307 13.22 -2.08 12.36
N TRP A 308 13.07 -2.61 13.57
CA TRP A 308 12.87 -4.02 13.85
C TRP A 308 11.39 -4.37 13.72
N LEU A 309 11.10 -5.52 13.11
CA LEU A 309 9.80 -6.19 13.20
C LEU A 309 9.97 -7.50 13.97
N HIS A 310 9.41 -7.55 15.17
CA HIS A 310 9.53 -8.68 16.10
C HIS A 310 8.47 -9.73 15.81
N VAL A 311 8.85 -10.82 15.13
CA VAL A 311 7.92 -11.93 14.82
C VAL A 311 7.48 -12.65 16.10
N SER A 312 8.33 -12.70 17.14
CA SER A 312 7.96 -13.19 18.47
C SER A 312 6.76 -12.44 19.06
N ILE A 313 6.78 -11.10 19.04
CA ILE A 313 5.68 -10.26 19.55
C ILE A 313 4.44 -10.39 18.67
N LEU A 314 4.59 -10.55 17.35
CA LEU A 314 3.46 -10.83 16.46
C LEU A 314 2.80 -12.19 16.78
N ARG A 315 3.60 -13.21 17.10
CA ARG A 315 3.11 -14.53 17.54
C ARG A 315 2.36 -14.45 18.87
N GLU A 316 2.77 -13.59 19.82
CA GLU A 316 2.00 -13.32 21.05
C GLU A 316 0.65 -12.66 20.77
N TYR A 317 0.60 -11.65 19.87
CA TYR A 317 -0.67 -11.03 19.46
C TYR A 317 -1.61 -12.06 18.80
N LEU A 318 -1.10 -12.85 17.85
CA LEU A 318 -1.87 -13.86 17.14
C LEU A 318 -2.29 -15.02 18.06
N ALA A 319 -1.53 -15.35 19.10
CA ALA A 319 -1.94 -16.34 20.10
C ALA A 319 -3.18 -15.91 20.90
N ILE A 320 -3.36 -14.61 21.14
CA ILE A 320 -4.56 -14.07 21.78
C ILE A 320 -5.71 -14.01 20.78
N GLU A 321 -5.46 -13.56 19.55
CA GLU A 321 -6.50 -13.33 18.54
C GLU A 321 -7.06 -14.62 17.93
N MET A 322 -6.20 -15.60 17.62
CA MET A 322 -6.60 -16.91 17.10
C MET A 322 -7.12 -17.87 18.18
N SER A 323 -7.11 -17.46 19.46
CA SER A 323 -7.66 -18.27 20.55
C SER A 323 -9.19 -18.36 20.45
N VAL A 324 -9.69 -19.59 20.36
CA VAL A 324 -11.12 -19.92 20.38
C VAL A 324 -11.41 -20.78 21.61
N PRO A 325 -12.19 -20.28 22.60
CA PRO A 325 -12.52 -21.04 23.79
C PRO A 325 -13.53 -22.16 23.46
N TYR A 326 -13.49 -23.25 24.23
CA TYR A 326 -14.42 -24.39 24.13
C TYR A 326 -14.45 -25.14 22.79
N GLN A 327 -13.47 -24.94 21.89
CA GLN A 327 -13.30 -25.76 20.69
C GLN A 327 -13.08 -27.26 21.03
N PRO A 328 -13.49 -28.21 20.16
CA PRO A 328 -13.55 -29.63 20.49
C PRO A 328 -12.19 -30.36 20.50
N PHE A 329 -11.08 -29.67 20.22
CA PHE A 329 -9.73 -30.21 20.23
C PHE A 329 -8.74 -29.23 20.88
N ARG A 330 -7.59 -29.72 21.34
CA ARG A 330 -6.57 -28.88 22.01
C ARG A 330 -6.05 -27.79 21.07
N PHE A 331 -6.05 -26.54 21.53
CA PHE A 331 -5.41 -25.44 20.81
C PHE A 331 -3.88 -25.62 20.72
N ASP A 332 -3.38 -25.43 19.51
CA ASP A 332 -1.97 -25.44 19.10
C ASP A 332 -1.69 -24.12 18.39
N LEU A 333 -0.68 -23.38 18.85
CA LEU A 333 -0.36 -22.05 18.32
C LEU A 333 0.28 -22.14 16.94
N GLU A 334 1.21 -23.07 16.71
CA GLU A 334 1.93 -23.14 15.43
C GLU A 334 0.95 -23.44 14.29
N ARG A 335 -0.01 -24.33 14.54
CA ARG A 335 -1.05 -24.71 13.58
C ARG A 335 -2.10 -23.62 13.36
N ALA A 336 -2.37 -22.78 14.36
CA ALA A 336 -3.17 -21.57 14.19
C ALA A 336 -2.44 -20.49 13.37
N LEU A 337 -1.11 -20.41 13.51
CA LEU A 337 -0.27 -19.51 12.71
C LEU A 337 -0.13 -19.97 11.25
N ASP A 338 -0.04 -21.29 11.00
CA ASP A 338 -0.05 -21.86 9.65
C ASP A 338 -1.37 -21.53 8.91
N ASP A 339 -2.51 -21.72 9.58
CA ASP A 339 -3.83 -21.32 9.07
C ASP A 339 -3.92 -19.80 8.83
N TRP A 340 -3.30 -18.98 9.69
CA TRP A 340 -3.27 -17.52 9.51
C TRP A 340 -2.43 -17.09 8.30
N VAL A 341 -1.26 -17.68 8.09
CA VAL A 341 -0.41 -17.47 6.91
C VAL A 341 -1.18 -17.88 5.64
N PHE A 342 -1.83 -19.04 5.66
CA PHE A 342 -2.67 -19.51 4.55
C PHE A 342 -3.84 -18.56 4.25
N MET A 343 -4.55 -18.06 5.28
CA MET A 343 -5.61 -17.07 5.10
C MET A 343 -5.11 -15.78 4.45
N CYS A 344 -3.90 -15.32 4.79
CA CYS A 344 -3.33 -14.12 4.20
C CYS A 344 -3.14 -14.25 2.67
N PHE A 345 -2.90 -15.45 2.14
CA PHE A 345 -2.73 -15.67 0.69
C PHE A 345 -3.97 -15.30 -0.15
N PHE A 346 -5.20 -15.39 0.39
CA PHE A 346 -6.43 -15.03 -0.32
C PHE A 346 -6.55 -13.52 -0.63
N VAL A 347 -5.91 -12.67 0.18
CA VAL A 347 -5.86 -11.21 -0.04
C VAL A 347 -4.79 -10.83 -1.10
N GLY A 348 -4.32 -11.85 -1.84
CA GLY A 348 -3.38 -11.79 -2.95
C GLY A 348 -1.94 -12.04 -2.50
N ASN A 349 -1.10 -12.47 -3.43
CA ASN A 349 0.33 -12.69 -3.24
C ASN A 349 1.04 -12.50 -4.59
N ASP A 350 2.31 -12.85 -4.70
CA ASP A 350 3.07 -12.72 -5.96
C ASP A 350 2.75 -13.79 -7.01
N PHE A 351 2.00 -14.83 -6.63
CA PHE A 351 1.71 -16.01 -7.47
C PHE A 351 0.24 -16.08 -7.89
N LEU A 352 -0.66 -15.43 -7.12
CA LEU A 352 -2.10 -15.38 -7.34
C LEU A 352 -2.68 -13.94 -7.20
N PRO A 353 -3.60 -13.54 -8.09
CA PRO A 353 -4.38 -12.30 -7.91
C PRO A 353 -5.24 -12.40 -6.64
N HIS A 354 -5.51 -11.27 -6.00
CA HIS A 354 -6.42 -11.20 -4.84
C HIS A 354 -7.86 -11.54 -5.23
N LEU A 355 -8.62 -12.20 -4.35
CA LEU A 355 -10.06 -12.38 -4.55
C LEU A 355 -10.76 -11.01 -4.65
N PRO A 356 -11.77 -10.81 -5.53
CA PRO A 356 -12.38 -9.49 -5.73
C PRO A 356 -13.00 -8.90 -4.45
N SER A 357 -13.48 -9.78 -3.56
CA SER A 357 -14.09 -9.49 -2.27
C SER A 357 -13.09 -9.18 -1.14
N LEU A 358 -11.76 -9.27 -1.37
CA LEU A 358 -10.75 -9.09 -0.31
C LEU A 358 -9.74 -7.97 -0.61
N ASP A 359 -9.63 -7.02 0.33
CA ASP A 359 -8.57 -5.99 0.37
C ASP A 359 -8.12 -5.76 1.82
N ILE A 360 -6.81 -5.65 2.04
CA ILE A 360 -6.21 -5.27 3.34
C ILE A 360 -6.73 -3.91 3.81
N ARG A 361 -7.01 -3.00 2.87
CA ARG A 361 -7.52 -1.64 3.13
C ARG A 361 -8.98 -1.62 3.59
N GLU A 362 -9.66 -2.76 3.57
CA GLU A 362 -11.08 -2.93 3.91
C GLU A 362 -11.28 -4.02 4.99
N ASP A 363 -10.25 -4.23 5.83
CA ASP A 363 -10.26 -5.18 6.96
C ASP A 363 -10.53 -6.65 6.51
N GLY A 364 -10.06 -7.01 5.31
CA GLY A 364 -10.25 -8.34 4.71
C GLY A 364 -9.55 -9.48 5.46
N ILE A 365 -8.38 -9.22 6.09
CA ILE A 365 -7.71 -10.21 6.95
C ILE A 365 -8.52 -10.44 8.22
N ASP A 366 -9.04 -9.36 8.84
CA ASP A 366 -9.90 -9.43 10.01
C ASP A 366 -11.20 -10.20 9.72
N THR A 367 -11.75 -10.04 8.51
CA THR A 367 -12.92 -10.77 8.02
C THR A 367 -12.64 -12.28 7.90
N LEU A 368 -11.49 -12.68 7.35
CA LEU A 368 -11.09 -14.09 7.28
C LEU A 368 -10.83 -14.70 8.67
N ILE A 369 -10.16 -13.96 9.56
CA ILE A 369 -9.95 -14.40 10.96
C ILE A 369 -11.31 -14.64 11.65
N ALA A 370 -12.29 -13.75 11.49
CA ALA A 370 -13.62 -13.95 12.05
C ALA A 370 -14.29 -15.22 11.53
N ILE A 371 -14.29 -15.42 10.19
CA ILE A 371 -14.85 -16.62 9.55
C ILE A 371 -14.15 -17.90 10.07
N TRP A 372 -12.82 -17.90 10.18
CA TRP A 372 -12.06 -19.04 10.72
C TRP A 372 -12.43 -19.32 12.18
N ARG A 373 -12.54 -18.28 13.03
CA ARG A 373 -12.87 -18.44 14.46
C ARG A 373 -14.29 -18.97 14.68
N ASP A 374 -15.24 -18.54 13.87
CA ASP A 374 -16.63 -19.01 13.94
C ASP A 374 -16.77 -20.48 13.46
N ASN A 375 -15.91 -20.91 12.54
CA ASN A 375 -16.00 -22.25 11.92
C ASN A 375 -15.00 -23.28 12.46
N ILE A 376 -13.95 -22.90 13.20
CA ILE A 376 -12.95 -23.85 13.74
C ILE A 376 -13.56 -24.98 14.61
N PRO A 377 -14.67 -24.78 15.37
CA PRO A 377 -15.33 -25.90 16.07
C PRO A 377 -16.02 -26.88 15.12
N LEU A 378 -16.54 -26.40 13.98
CA LEU A 378 -17.22 -27.20 12.96
C LEU A 378 -16.23 -27.96 12.07
N MET A 379 -15.08 -27.33 11.77
CA MET A 379 -14.00 -27.94 10.98
C MET A 379 -13.31 -29.11 11.69
N GLY A 380 -13.44 -29.22 13.03
CA GLY A 380 -12.88 -30.32 13.82
C GLY A 380 -11.35 -30.41 13.83
N GLY A 381 -10.66 -29.40 13.31
CA GLY A 381 -9.21 -29.31 13.20
C GLY A 381 -8.78 -28.12 12.34
N TYR A 382 -7.48 -27.86 12.30
CA TYR A 382 -6.87 -26.81 11.48
C TYR A 382 -6.98 -27.11 9.97
N VAL A 383 -7.01 -26.04 9.17
CA VAL A 383 -7.09 -26.07 7.70
C VAL A 383 -5.80 -26.57 7.08
N THR A 384 -4.66 -26.30 7.70
CA THR A 384 -3.33 -26.58 7.15
C THR A 384 -2.52 -27.53 8.03
N LYS A 385 -1.62 -28.30 7.42
CA LYS A 385 -0.68 -29.18 8.12
C LYS A 385 0.60 -29.35 7.31
N ASP A 386 1.75 -28.98 7.87
CA ASP A 386 3.07 -29.26 7.30
C ASP A 386 3.20 -28.87 5.81
N GLY A 387 2.64 -27.71 5.43
CA GLY A 387 2.60 -27.21 4.05
C GLY A 387 1.44 -27.72 3.17
N HIS A 388 0.58 -28.62 3.66
CA HIS A 388 -0.55 -29.20 2.94
C HIS A 388 -1.89 -28.58 3.40
N VAL A 389 -2.88 -28.54 2.50
CA VAL A 389 -4.22 -27.97 2.76
C VAL A 389 -5.27 -29.07 2.88
N ASP A 390 -6.10 -29.01 3.92
CA ASP A 390 -7.35 -29.74 4.04
C ASP A 390 -8.44 -28.99 3.25
N LEU A 391 -8.69 -29.44 2.02
CA LEU A 391 -9.52 -28.71 1.06
C LEU A 391 -10.99 -28.61 1.50
N ALA A 392 -11.51 -29.58 2.24
CA ALA A 392 -12.86 -29.53 2.80
C ALA A 392 -12.99 -28.42 3.86
N ARG A 393 -11.95 -28.23 4.70
CA ARG A 393 -11.89 -27.11 5.65
C ARG A 393 -11.70 -25.76 4.96
N ALA A 394 -10.85 -25.71 3.93
CA ALA A 394 -10.65 -24.48 3.16
C ALA A 394 -11.96 -24.01 2.48
N GLN A 395 -12.77 -24.95 1.98
CA GLN A 395 -14.09 -24.64 1.41
C GLN A 395 -15.03 -23.99 2.42
N ILE A 396 -15.08 -24.47 3.68
CA ILE A 396 -15.95 -23.89 4.73
C ILE A 396 -15.64 -22.40 4.96
N ILE A 397 -14.37 -21.99 4.88
CA ILE A 397 -13.97 -20.57 4.98
C ILE A 397 -14.41 -19.78 3.74
N LEU A 398 -14.24 -20.35 2.54
CA LEU A 398 -14.65 -19.72 1.29
C LEU A 398 -16.18 -19.59 1.19
N GLU A 399 -16.95 -20.58 1.65
CA GLU A 399 -18.40 -20.47 1.81
C GLU A 399 -18.80 -19.40 2.84
N GLY A 400 -18.03 -19.24 3.91
CA GLY A 400 -18.21 -18.17 4.90
C GLY A 400 -17.98 -16.77 4.32
N LEU A 401 -17.05 -16.65 3.37
CA LEU A 401 -16.78 -15.42 2.62
C LEU A 401 -17.83 -15.19 1.52
N ALA A 402 -18.23 -16.23 0.78
CA ALA A 402 -19.27 -16.21 -0.25
C ALA A 402 -20.58 -15.58 0.25
N LYS A 403 -20.99 -15.94 1.48
CA LYS A 403 -22.15 -15.39 2.19
C LYS A 403 -22.06 -13.88 2.49
N GLN A 404 -20.89 -13.25 2.29
CA GLN A 404 -20.61 -11.85 2.59
C GLN A 404 -20.21 -11.01 1.37
N GLU A 405 -19.86 -11.59 0.22
CA GLU A 405 -19.31 -10.86 -0.96
C GLU A 405 -20.22 -9.70 -1.40
N ASP A 406 -21.52 -9.97 -1.57
CA ASP A 406 -22.55 -8.98 -1.88
C ASP A 406 -22.55 -7.79 -0.92
N ALA A 407 -22.45 -8.06 0.39
CA ALA A 407 -22.45 -7.04 1.43
C ALA A 407 -21.13 -6.24 1.44
N ILE A 408 -20.01 -6.87 1.10
CA ILE A 408 -18.71 -6.22 0.95
C ILE A 408 -18.74 -5.28 -0.26
N PHE A 409 -19.19 -5.72 -1.44
CA PHE A 409 -19.23 -4.88 -2.64
C PHE A 409 -20.16 -3.67 -2.49
N LYS A 410 -21.34 -3.85 -1.89
CA LYS A 410 -22.28 -2.76 -1.59
C LYS A 410 -21.67 -1.76 -0.59
N ARG A 411 -21.01 -2.24 0.48
CA ARG A 411 -20.29 -1.40 1.46
C ARG A 411 -19.08 -0.66 0.87
N ARG A 412 -18.34 -1.29 -0.04
CA ARG A 412 -17.24 -0.68 -0.81
C ARG A 412 -17.76 0.51 -1.62
N ARG A 413 -18.80 0.29 -2.44
CA ARG A 413 -19.36 1.35 -3.29
C ARG A 413 -19.97 2.49 -2.48
N GLU A 414 -20.69 2.19 -1.39
CA GLU A 414 -21.13 3.22 -0.44
C GLU A 414 -19.97 4.08 0.09
N THR A 415 -18.84 3.44 0.42
CA THR A 415 -17.66 4.10 0.99
C THR A 415 -16.94 4.95 -0.06
N GLU A 416 -16.87 4.50 -1.31
CA GLU A 416 -16.41 5.30 -2.44
C GLU A 416 -17.29 6.52 -2.69
N VAL A 417 -18.61 6.35 -2.82
CA VAL A 417 -19.55 7.46 -3.03
C VAL A 417 -19.47 8.49 -1.90
N LYS A 418 -19.29 8.05 -0.65
CA LYS A 418 -19.04 8.95 0.50
C LYS A 418 -17.71 9.69 0.37
N LYS A 419 -16.62 9.05 -0.10
CA LYS A 419 -15.31 9.67 -0.39
C LYS A 419 -15.41 10.67 -1.55
N GLU A 420 -15.95 10.27 -2.69
CA GLU A 420 -16.19 11.11 -3.87
C GLU A 420 -16.99 12.37 -3.50
N ALA A 421 -18.11 12.22 -2.80
CA ALA A 421 -18.93 13.34 -2.38
C ALA A 421 -18.18 14.25 -1.38
N ALA A 422 -17.31 13.72 -0.53
CA ALA A 422 -16.46 14.53 0.35
C ALA A 422 -15.36 15.27 -0.42
N GLN A 423 -14.78 14.67 -1.47
CA GLN A 423 -13.80 15.29 -2.35
C GLN A 423 -14.43 16.39 -3.20
N LYS A 424 -15.52 16.11 -3.92
CA LYS A 424 -16.28 17.08 -4.74
C LYS A 424 -16.73 18.30 -3.91
N ARG A 425 -17.08 18.12 -2.62
CA ARG A 425 -17.35 19.22 -1.67
C ARG A 425 -16.11 20.05 -1.35
N ARG A 426 -14.95 19.42 -1.07
CA ARG A 426 -13.68 20.13 -0.82
C ARG A 426 -13.20 20.92 -2.03
N GLU A 427 -13.37 20.36 -3.23
CA GLU A 427 -13.03 20.99 -4.50
C GLU A 427 -13.94 22.19 -4.80
N ALA A 428 -15.25 22.06 -4.58
CA ALA A 428 -16.20 23.17 -4.67
C ALA A 428 -15.87 24.30 -3.65
N ASP A 429 -15.55 23.96 -2.40
CA ASP A 429 -15.11 24.94 -1.39
C ASP A 429 -13.79 25.62 -1.78
N LYS A 430 -12.85 24.89 -2.37
CA LYS A 430 -11.59 25.43 -2.88
C LYS A 430 -11.82 26.38 -4.05
N ALA A 431 -12.57 25.95 -5.06
CA ALA A 431 -12.94 26.79 -6.22
C ALA A 431 -13.68 28.07 -5.79
N ARG A 432 -14.60 27.97 -4.80
CA ARG A 432 -15.30 29.13 -4.23
C ARG A 432 -14.36 30.09 -3.49
N ARG A 433 -13.34 29.58 -2.78
CA ARG A 433 -12.30 30.41 -2.13
C ARG A 433 -11.39 31.08 -3.17
N GLU A 434 -11.09 30.40 -4.27
CA GLU A 434 -10.22 30.91 -5.34
C GLU A 434 -10.95 31.95 -6.23
N SER A 435 -12.22 31.75 -6.56
CA SER A 435 -13.03 32.77 -7.24
C SER A 435 -13.23 34.01 -6.38
N SER A 436 -13.47 33.83 -5.07
CA SER A 436 -13.56 34.92 -4.08
C SER A 436 -12.24 35.69 -3.92
N LYS A 437 -11.09 35.04 -4.15
CA LYS A 437 -9.79 35.72 -4.27
C LYS A 437 -9.67 36.48 -5.58
N ARG A 438 -10.00 35.88 -6.73
CA ARG A 438 -9.90 36.53 -8.05
C ARG A 438 -10.75 37.79 -8.13
N GLN A 439 -11.98 37.78 -7.62
CA GLN A 439 -12.84 38.98 -7.55
C GLN A 439 -12.25 40.15 -6.75
N ARG A 440 -11.36 39.90 -5.78
CA ARG A 440 -10.66 40.99 -5.06
C ARG A 440 -9.54 41.66 -5.87
N PHE A 441 -9.07 41.02 -6.95
CA PHE A 441 -8.02 41.56 -7.82
C PHE A 441 -8.53 42.02 -9.20
N SER A 442 -9.79 41.73 -9.55
CA SER A 442 -10.35 41.96 -10.89
C SER A 442 -11.34 43.13 -10.96
N ASN A 443 -11.06 44.26 -10.30
CA ASN A 443 -11.90 45.46 -10.36
C ASN A 443 -11.17 46.67 -10.99
N PRO A 444 -10.97 46.67 -12.32
CA PRO A 444 -10.37 47.80 -13.05
C PRO A 444 -11.38 48.94 -13.21
N GLY A 445 -11.58 49.72 -12.14
CA GLY A 445 -12.65 50.74 -12.13
C GLY A 445 -12.71 51.60 -10.87
N TYR A 446 -11.56 52.00 -10.32
CA TYR A 446 -11.50 53.09 -9.33
C TYR A 446 -10.12 53.76 -9.28
N ASP A 447 -9.95 54.83 -10.05
CA ASP A 447 -8.76 55.68 -9.98
C ASP A 447 -8.78 56.49 -8.68
N GLY A 448 -7.97 56.08 -7.70
CA GLY A 448 -7.92 56.72 -6.39
C GLY A 448 -7.25 55.85 -5.34
N ALA A 449 -5.92 55.75 -5.39
CA ALA A 449 -5.14 55.05 -4.37
C ALA A 449 -4.77 55.98 -3.20
N PRO A 450 -5.10 55.65 -1.94
CA PRO A 450 -4.41 56.14 -0.77
C PRO A 450 -3.26 55.18 -0.42
N ALA A 451 -2.05 55.71 -0.23
CA ALA A 451 -0.90 54.89 0.15
C ALA A 451 -0.97 54.46 1.63
N GLY A 452 -0.60 53.21 1.89
CA GLY A 452 -0.27 52.70 3.23
C GLY A 452 -1.45 52.23 4.09
N TYR A 453 -1.49 50.92 4.39
CA TYR A 453 -2.07 50.42 5.63
C TYR A 453 -1.23 49.27 6.18
N ASP A 454 -0.88 49.34 7.46
CA ASP A 454 -0.17 48.29 8.20
C ASP A 454 -1.14 47.24 8.76
N GLU A 455 -0.65 46.02 8.96
CA GLU A 455 -1.42 44.78 9.19
C GLU A 455 -1.61 44.46 10.70
N SER A 456 -1.38 45.43 11.59
CA SER A 456 -1.14 45.19 13.02
C SER A 456 -2.20 45.78 14.00
N MET A 457 -3.49 45.40 13.92
CA MET A 457 -4.37 45.31 15.12
C MET A 457 -5.77 44.69 14.88
N ILE A 458 -6.35 44.10 15.93
CA ILE A 458 -7.68 43.43 15.94
C ILE A 458 -8.43 43.77 17.24
N ARG A 459 -9.69 44.27 17.16
CA ARG A 459 -10.85 43.85 18.01
C ARG A 459 -12.16 44.56 17.63
N ARG A 460 -13.27 44.10 18.21
CA ARG A 460 -14.68 44.29 17.76
C ARG A 460 -15.43 45.38 18.52
N GLY A 461 -16.37 46.06 17.83
CA GLY A 461 -17.42 46.88 18.45
C GLY A 461 -18.68 46.08 18.87
N PRO A 462 -19.69 46.74 19.49
CA PRO A 462 -20.78 46.08 20.22
C PRO A 462 -21.77 45.25 19.38
N LYS A 463 -21.77 45.40 18.05
CA LYS A 463 -22.46 44.50 17.10
C LYS A 463 -21.51 43.94 16.03
N GLY A 464 -20.26 43.64 16.43
CA GLY A 464 -19.31 42.85 15.65
C GLY A 464 -18.48 43.60 14.59
N GLY A 465 -18.95 44.75 14.10
CA GLY A 465 -18.19 45.62 13.19
C GLY A 465 -17.00 46.34 13.86
N VAL A 466 -16.09 46.87 13.05
CA VAL A 466 -14.89 47.61 13.48
C VAL A 466 -14.83 48.96 12.76
N ILE A 467 -14.56 50.03 13.52
CA ILE A 467 -14.19 51.36 13.02
C ILE A 467 -12.85 51.73 13.68
N ARG A 468 -11.99 52.48 12.99
CA ARG A 468 -10.55 52.61 13.30
C ARG A 468 -10.23 53.99 13.87
N GLY A 469 -9.52 54.05 15.01
CA GLY A 469 -8.83 55.26 15.49
C GLY A 469 -9.04 55.58 16.97
N GLU A 470 -8.13 55.11 17.83
CA GLU A 470 -7.51 55.86 18.93
C GLU A 470 -6.37 55.02 19.57
N ALA A 471 -5.60 55.59 20.51
CA ALA A 471 -4.27 55.10 20.88
C ALA A 471 -4.24 53.86 21.80
N ALA A 472 -3.13 53.13 21.77
CA ALA A 472 -2.87 51.95 22.61
C ALA A 472 -2.28 52.32 23.99
N PRO A 473 -2.61 51.60 25.08
CA PRO A 473 -1.99 51.80 26.40
C PRO A 473 -0.53 51.33 26.49
N ASP A 474 0.22 51.88 27.45
CA ASP A 474 1.62 51.52 27.73
C ASP A 474 1.78 50.06 28.19
N MET A 475 2.75 49.37 27.58
CA MET A 475 3.07 47.96 27.83
C MET A 475 3.86 47.75 29.13
N ASN A 476 4.41 48.80 29.74
CA ASN A 476 5.14 48.74 31.02
C ASN A 476 4.22 48.67 32.25
N ALA A 477 2.89 48.77 32.08
CA ALA A 477 1.92 48.84 33.17
C ALA A 477 1.44 47.48 33.74
N LEU A 478 2.14 46.37 33.44
CA LEU A 478 1.83 45.04 33.98
C LEU A 478 2.78 44.67 35.14
N PRO A 479 2.26 44.36 36.35
CA PRO A 479 3.10 44.11 37.52
C PRO A 479 3.88 42.79 37.40
N THR A 480 5.19 42.87 37.59
CA THR A 480 6.09 41.72 37.61
C THR A 480 6.01 40.98 38.95
N PHE A 481 5.87 39.66 38.90
CA PHE A 481 5.90 38.81 40.10
C PHE A 481 7.34 38.45 40.47
N ALA A 482 7.72 38.64 41.74
CA ALA A 482 9.01 38.20 42.24
C ALA A 482 9.05 36.66 42.42
N PRO A 483 10.18 35.99 42.12
CA PRO A 483 10.30 34.55 42.37
C PRO A 483 10.21 34.23 43.87
N GLY A 484 9.28 33.34 44.25
CA GLY A 484 9.20 32.80 45.62
C GLY A 484 7.80 32.75 46.26
N GLN A 485 6.79 33.43 45.72
CA GLN A 485 5.42 33.32 46.24
C GLN A 485 4.61 32.22 45.54
N ALA A 486 4.39 31.11 46.26
CA ALA A 486 3.49 30.05 45.82
C ALA A 486 2.02 30.49 45.99
N GLN A 487 1.26 30.46 44.90
CA GLN A 487 -0.18 30.75 44.94
C GLN A 487 -0.94 29.56 45.56
N THR A 488 -1.57 29.79 46.71
CA THR A 488 -2.41 28.79 47.38
C THR A 488 -3.80 28.70 46.75
N ARG A 489 -4.50 27.60 47.03
CA ARG A 489 -5.77 27.18 46.39
C ARG A 489 -7.01 28.00 46.83
N SER A 490 -6.84 29.28 47.15
CA SER A 490 -7.83 30.13 47.83
C SER A 490 -8.04 31.52 47.18
N ASP A 491 -7.61 31.72 45.92
CA ASP A 491 -7.98 32.90 45.14
C ASP A 491 -9.46 32.81 44.70
N PRO A 492 -10.33 33.79 45.04
CA PRO A 492 -11.75 33.76 44.68
C PRO A 492 -12.05 33.62 43.18
N ARG A 493 -11.11 33.98 42.30
CA ARG A 493 -11.28 33.93 40.84
C ARG A 493 -11.32 32.52 40.26
N PHE A 494 -10.95 31.50 41.05
CA PHE A 494 -11.03 30.07 40.67
C PHE A 494 -12.19 29.32 41.36
N GLY A 495 -13.15 30.03 41.97
CA GLY A 495 -14.25 29.46 42.76
C GLY A 495 -15.31 28.64 42.00
N ALA A 496 -15.19 28.45 40.68
CA ALA A 496 -16.11 27.66 39.86
C ALA A 496 -15.35 26.65 38.99
N GLY A 497 -15.26 25.40 39.46
CA GLY A 497 -14.55 24.32 38.78
C GLY A 497 -15.30 23.74 37.59
N LEU A 498 -15.27 24.41 36.45
CA LEU A 498 -15.72 23.86 35.16
C LEU A 498 -14.70 22.84 34.64
N THR A 499 -15.12 21.60 34.46
CA THR A 499 -14.28 20.54 33.87
C THR A 499 -14.29 20.61 32.34
N HIS A 500 -13.34 19.92 31.70
CA HIS A 500 -13.34 19.75 30.24
C HIS A 500 -14.64 19.08 29.73
N ALA A 501 -15.26 18.21 30.53
CA ALA A 501 -16.54 17.59 30.19
C ALA A 501 -17.69 18.62 30.17
N ASP A 502 -17.70 19.61 31.08
CA ASP A 502 -18.71 20.67 31.12
C ASP A 502 -18.57 21.62 29.93
N VAL A 503 -17.34 21.93 29.52
CA VAL A 503 -17.06 22.77 28.33
C VAL A 503 -17.54 22.06 27.05
N VAL A 504 -17.23 20.77 26.90
CA VAL A 504 -17.68 19.96 25.75
C VAL A 504 -19.19 19.71 25.79
N GLY A 505 -19.77 19.52 26.97
CA GLY A 505 -21.21 19.38 27.19
C GLY A 505 -21.97 20.63 26.75
N ASN A 506 -21.57 21.81 27.26
CA ASN A 506 -22.16 23.10 26.88
C ASN A 506 -21.99 23.39 25.39
N ALA A 507 -20.84 23.09 24.78
CA ALA A 507 -20.64 23.24 23.34
C ALA A 507 -21.59 22.33 22.52
N ASN A 508 -21.75 21.07 22.92
CA ASN A 508 -22.68 20.15 22.28
C ASN A 508 -24.15 20.54 22.49
N GLN A 509 -24.50 21.12 23.63
CA GLN A 509 -25.86 21.60 23.93
C GLN A 509 -26.18 22.88 23.13
N ALA A 510 -25.22 23.79 22.98
CA ALA A 510 -25.31 24.94 22.08
C ALA A 510 -25.45 24.51 20.60
N ASN A 511 -24.68 23.51 20.15
CA ASN A 511 -24.80 22.95 18.80
C ASN A 511 -26.16 22.27 18.57
N LYS A 512 -26.70 21.56 19.55
CA LYS A 512 -28.08 21.01 19.48
C LYS A 512 -29.14 22.11 19.41
N SER A 513 -28.98 23.19 20.17
CA SER A 513 -29.88 24.35 20.12
C SER A 513 -29.83 25.06 18.76
N ALA A 514 -28.63 25.26 18.20
CA ALA A 514 -28.45 25.81 16.86
C ALA A 514 -29.07 24.91 15.77
N ALA A 515 -28.93 23.58 15.88
CA ALA A 515 -29.55 22.63 14.97
C ALA A 515 -31.10 22.62 15.09
N ALA A 516 -31.63 22.83 16.30
CA ALA A 516 -33.07 22.97 16.51
C ALA A 516 -33.62 24.26 15.86
N ALA A 517 -32.97 25.41 16.09
CA ALA A 517 -33.34 26.69 15.47
C ALA A 517 -33.23 26.66 13.93
N LEU A 518 -32.23 25.95 13.38
CA LEU A 518 -32.07 25.81 11.93
C LEU A 518 -33.13 24.85 11.34
N LYS A 519 -33.55 23.81 12.08
CA LYS A 519 -34.71 22.97 11.74
C LYS A 519 -36.02 23.76 11.81
N GLU A 520 -36.17 24.67 12.76
CA GLU A 520 -37.32 25.57 12.90
C GLU A 520 -37.41 26.56 11.74
N GLN A 521 -36.29 27.14 11.29
CA GLN A 521 -36.23 27.97 10.07
C GLN A 521 -36.54 27.20 8.78
N LEU A 522 -36.21 25.90 8.71
CA LEU A 522 -36.60 25.03 7.59
C LEU A 522 -38.10 24.65 7.65
N MET A 523 -38.69 24.57 8.84
CA MET A 523 -40.13 24.34 9.02
C MET A 523 -40.97 25.60 8.73
N SER A 524 -40.45 26.80 9.01
CA SER A 524 -41.18 28.07 8.84
C SER A 524 -41.20 28.62 7.40
N SER A 525 -40.47 28.00 6.47
CA SER A 525 -40.26 28.51 5.10
C SER A 525 -41.10 27.81 4.01
N SER A 526 -42.14 27.03 4.36
CA SER A 526 -43.07 26.46 3.37
C SER A 526 -44.52 26.31 3.84
N LYS A 527 -45.46 26.97 3.12
CA LYS A 527 -46.94 26.76 2.99
C LYS A 527 -47.59 28.05 2.41
N PRO A 528 -48.88 28.05 1.99
CA PRO A 528 -49.90 27.00 2.01
C PRO A 528 -50.25 26.49 0.58
N ALA A 529 -51.23 25.61 0.31
CA ALA A 529 -52.33 25.05 1.11
C ALA A 529 -52.59 23.56 0.74
N GLY A 530 -53.31 22.74 1.53
CA GLY A 530 -53.97 23.03 2.80
C GLY A 530 -54.62 21.80 3.46
N ASN A 531 -55.42 22.04 4.51
CA ASN A 531 -56.38 21.12 5.13
C ASN A 531 -55.90 19.76 5.67
N GLN A 532 -54.97 19.77 6.63
CA GLN A 532 -54.77 18.68 7.62
C GLN A 532 -54.99 19.13 9.08
N LYS A 533 -55.46 20.36 9.31
CA LYS A 533 -55.60 20.93 10.67
C LYS A 533 -56.83 20.41 11.44
N ALA A 534 -57.81 19.80 10.77
CA ALA A 534 -59.09 19.44 11.38
C ALA A 534 -59.09 18.09 12.16
N GLU A 535 -58.07 17.25 11.98
CA GLU A 535 -58.10 15.84 12.41
C GLU A 535 -57.08 15.52 13.51
N LEU A 536 -55.91 16.19 13.54
CA LEU A 536 -54.90 15.99 14.58
C LEU A 536 -55.34 16.50 15.97
N ASP A 537 -56.14 17.58 16.01
CA ASP A 537 -56.62 18.18 17.28
C ASP A 537 -57.61 17.25 18.03
N ALA A 538 -58.06 16.15 17.41
CA ALA A 538 -59.01 15.19 18.01
C ALA A 538 -58.33 14.02 18.78
N LEU A 539 -57.03 13.79 18.61
CA LEU A 539 -56.33 12.58 19.07
C LEU A 539 -55.42 12.76 20.30
N PHE A 540 -55.37 13.97 20.88
CA PHE A 540 -54.54 14.29 22.07
C PHE A 540 -55.38 14.69 23.30
N ALA A 541 -56.52 14.04 23.51
CA ALA A 541 -57.39 14.27 24.66
C ALA A 541 -57.60 12.99 25.51
N GLY A 542 -57.12 13.02 26.76
CA GLY A 542 -57.39 12.01 27.79
C GLY A 542 -56.20 11.09 28.11
N ALA A 543 -55.83 11.02 29.39
CA ALA A 543 -54.78 10.13 29.90
C ALA A 543 -55.27 9.41 31.17
N ALA A 544 -54.83 8.16 31.37
CA ALA A 544 -55.02 7.38 32.59
C ALA A 544 -53.94 6.28 32.72
N ASP A 545 -53.73 5.83 33.96
CA ASP A 545 -52.66 4.99 34.50
C ASP A 545 -52.35 3.64 33.80
N GLY A 546 -51.15 3.12 34.05
CA GLY A 546 -50.78 1.71 33.79
C GLY A 546 -49.27 1.45 33.95
N SER A 547 -48.88 0.33 34.58
CA SER A 547 -47.48 -0.01 34.88
C SER A 547 -47.05 -1.37 34.31
N ASN A 548 -45.72 -1.56 34.22
CA ASN A 548 -45.00 -2.78 33.83
C ASN A 548 -45.23 -3.37 32.42
N THR A 549 -44.12 -3.61 31.72
CA THR A 549 -44.01 -4.66 30.70
C THR A 549 -42.74 -5.47 30.93
N GLY A 550 -42.87 -6.79 30.73
CA GLY A 550 -41.75 -7.69 30.44
C GLY A 550 -41.92 -8.24 29.02
N GLU A 551 -40.91 -8.96 28.54
CA GLU A 551 -40.90 -9.69 27.26
C GLU A 551 -41.94 -10.85 27.23
N PRO A 552 -42.29 -11.46 26.07
CA PRO A 552 -41.60 -11.43 24.77
C PRO A 552 -42.48 -11.23 23.50
N GLN A 553 -41.90 -11.52 22.32
CA GLN A 553 -42.51 -11.66 20.97
C GLN A 553 -43.63 -12.76 20.92
N PRO A 554 -44.34 -13.13 19.78
CA PRO A 554 -43.98 -12.99 18.33
C PRO A 554 -45.15 -12.93 17.26
N VAL A 555 -44.82 -13.19 15.96
CA VAL A 555 -45.63 -13.86 14.88
C VAL A 555 -46.45 -13.04 13.82
N LEU A 556 -46.29 -13.43 12.52
CA LEU A 556 -47.14 -13.26 11.28
C LEU A 556 -47.55 -11.83 10.80
N GLY A 557 -47.94 -11.61 9.52
CA GLY A 557 -47.82 -12.44 8.29
C GLY A 557 -48.99 -12.36 7.26
N LYS A 558 -48.66 -12.41 5.94
CA LYS A 558 -49.56 -12.47 4.74
C LYS A 558 -50.32 -11.15 4.43
N ARG A 559 -50.72 -10.78 3.19
CA ARG A 559 -51.36 -11.46 2.02
C ARG A 559 -50.81 -10.83 0.70
N THR A 560 -50.52 -11.50 -0.44
CA THR A 560 -51.38 -12.16 -1.49
C THR A 560 -52.50 -11.26 -2.04
N ARG A 561 -52.91 -11.20 -3.34
CA ARG A 561 -52.97 -12.09 -4.55
C ARG A 561 -53.26 -11.18 -5.81
N ASP A 562 -53.15 -11.42 -7.14
CA ASP A 562 -53.04 -12.53 -8.16
C ASP A 562 -52.16 -12.07 -9.38
N MET A 563 -51.53 -12.89 -10.27
CA MET A 563 -51.91 -13.79 -11.43
C MET A 563 -52.27 -13.18 -12.82
N ILE A 564 -51.62 -13.72 -13.88
CA ILE A 564 -52.08 -13.99 -15.28
C ILE A 564 -51.07 -14.98 -15.91
N ASP A 565 -51.49 -15.82 -16.88
CA ASP A 565 -50.86 -17.12 -17.24
C ASP A 565 -50.27 -17.25 -18.67
N GLU A 566 -49.30 -18.18 -18.83
CA GLU A 566 -48.94 -19.11 -19.96
C GLU A 566 -48.93 -18.63 -21.47
N ALA A 567 -48.45 -19.37 -22.51
CA ALA A 567 -47.97 -20.75 -22.69
C ALA A 567 -47.02 -20.92 -23.92
N ALA A 568 -46.17 -21.99 -23.94
CA ALA A 568 -45.48 -22.64 -25.11
C ALA A 568 -44.56 -21.78 -26.02
N GLY A 569 -43.64 -22.29 -26.87
CA GLY A 569 -43.13 -23.64 -27.22
C GLY A 569 -42.46 -23.63 -28.63
N ASP A 570 -41.67 -24.61 -29.12
CA ASP A 570 -41.04 -25.80 -28.52
C ASP A 570 -39.97 -26.46 -29.46
N ASN A 571 -39.10 -27.33 -28.90
CA ASN A 571 -38.33 -28.45 -29.49
C ASN A 571 -37.08 -28.29 -30.44
N ASP A 572 -36.26 -29.38 -30.44
CA ASP A 572 -35.31 -29.97 -31.43
C ASP A 572 -33.86 -29.48 -31.71
N THR A 573 -32.90 -30.22 -31.11
CA THR A 573 -31.71 -30.90 -31.71
C THR A 573 -30.75 -30.22 -32.72
N SER A 574 -29.43 -30.27 -32.45
CA SER A 574 -28.50 -31.33 -32.96
C SER A 574 -26.99 -30.96 -33.04
N SER A 575 -26.15 -31.88 -32.52
CA SER A 575 -24.79 -32.28 -32.98
C SER A 575 -23.61 -31.31 -33.27
N SER A 576 -22.43 -31.84 -32.91
CA SER A 576 -21.08 -31.65 -33.50
C SER A 576 -20.23 -30.41 -33.14
N ALA A 577 -19.02 -30.72 -32.67
CA ALA A 577 -17.98 -29.85 -32.15
C ALA A 577 -17.23 -28.99 -33.20
N PRO A 578 -16.59 -27.89 -32.76
CA PRO A 578 -15.46 -27.28 -33.46
C PRO A 578 -14.11 -27.79 -32.92
N SER A 579 -13.25 -28.28 -33.80
CA SER A 579 -11.82 -28.45 -33.53
C SER A 579 -11.08 -27.11 -33.62
N THR A 580 -10.07 -26.90 -32.78
CA THR A 580 -8.97 -25.93 -33.03
C THR A 580 -8.31 -26.20 -34.40
N PRO A 581 -7.75 -25.19 -35.12
CA PRO A 581 -6.71 -24.30 -34.56
C PRO A 581 -6.57 -22.85 -35.09
N GLY A 582 -6.09 -21.95 -34.22
CA GLY A 582 -4.85 -21.18 -34.45
C GLY A 582 -4.77 -19.98 -35.43
N ARG A 583 -4.02 -18.96 -34.95
CA ARG A 583 -3.25 -17.91 -35.67
C ARG A 583 -3.95 -16.70 -36.32
N ASN A 584 -3.38 -15.54 -35.97
CA ASN A 584 -3.00 -14.38 -36.79
C ASN A 584 -4.05 -13.73 -37.73
N THR A 585 -4.45 -12.51 -37.39
CA THR A 585 -4.96 -11.50 -38.34
C THR A 585 -3.82 -10.80 -39.10
N PRO A 586 -3.97 -10.53 -40.42
CA PRO A 586 -3.05 -9.68 -41.19
C PRO A 586 -3.71 -8.42 -41.82
N ASN A 587 -2.86 -7.39 -42.04
CA ASN A 587 -2.87 -6.42 -43.16
C ASN A 587 -4.02 -5.36 -43.28
N GLN A 588 -3.68 -4.05 -43.34
CA GLN A 588 -3.45 -3.16 -44.53
C GLN A 588 -4.74 -2.44 -45.01
N GLU A 589 -4.79 -1.24 -45.64
CA GLU A 589 -3.82 -0.14 -45.89
C GLU A 589 -4.59 1.22 -45.88
N ILE A 590 -4.31 2.38 -46.51
CA ILE A 590 -3.50 2.89 -47.65
C ILE A 590 -3.03 4.35 -47.29
N ALA A 591 -2.05 4.93 -47.98
CA ALA A 591 -1.57 6.32 -47.80
C ALA A 591 -1.52 7.18 -49.09
N ASP A 592 -1.48 8.52 -48.91
CA ASP A 592 -1.05 9.59 -49.86
C ASP A 592 -1.85 9.84 -51.17
N PRO A 593 -1.66 10.96 -51.93
CA PRO A 593 -0.80 12.15 -51.75
C PRO A 593 -1.49 13.56 -51.91
N ILE A 594 -0.68 14.63 -51.98
CA ILE A 594 -1.02 16.08 -51.97
C ILE A 594 -1.28 16.70 -53.37
N THR A 595 -2.17 17.71 -53.49
CA THR A 595 -2.15 18.76 -54.58
C THR A 595 -2.65 20.15 -54.09
N ASN A 596 -2.50 21.21 -54.92
CA ASN A 596 -2.57 22.65 -54.55
C ASN A 596 -3.95 23.35 -54.78
N GLY A 597 -4.13 24.55 -54.18
CA GLY A 597 -5.33 25.43 -54.32
C GLY A 597 -5.38 26.33 -55.58
N PRO A 598 -6.28 27.35 -55.67
CA PRO A 598 -6.05 28.61 -54.90
C PRO A 598 -7.29 29.45 -54.43
N ALA A 599 -7.04 30.32 -53.44
CA ALA A 599 -7.59 31.66 -53.14
C ALA A 599 -9.11 32.01 -53.27
N GLY A 600 -9.71 32.51 -52.17
CA GLY A 600 -11.01 33.22 -52.17
C GLY A 600 -11.33 33.99 -50.88
N ARG A 601 -11.42 35.33 -50.97
CA ARG A 601 -11.79 36.36 -49.95
C ARG A 601 -12.50 35.89 -48.66
N GLY A 602 -11.97 36.27 -47.49
CA GLY A 602 -12.61 36.07 -46.18
C GLY A 602 -13.38 37.29 -45.63
N SER A 603 -13.83 37.18 -44.38
CA SER A 603 -14.20 38.30 -43.50
C SER A 603 -14.15 37.89 -42.01
N SER A 604 -14.15 38.86 -41.11
CA SER A 604 -14.02 38.72 -39.65
C SER A 604 -15.21 38.09 -38.94
N GLY A 605 -14.99 37.38 -37.81
CA GLY A 605 -16.03 37.26 -36.77
C GLY A 605 -15.85 36.15 -35.72
N ALA A 606 -15.94 36.55 -34.45
CA ALA A 606 -16.30 35.76 -33.24
C ALA A 606 -15.47 34.51 -32.84
N LEU A 607 -15.09 34.49 -31.56
CA LEU A 607 -14.57 33.29 -30.86
C LEU A 607 -15.73 32.33 -30.53
N GLY A 608 -15.56 31.05 -30.86
CA GLY A 608 -16.41 29.95 -30.38
C GLY A 608 -15.56 28.89 -29.69
N GLY A 609 -15.67 28.75 -28.37
CA GLY A 609 -14.92 27.75 -27.61
C GLY A 609 -15.49 26.35 -27.84
N ASN A 610 -14.67 25.44 -28.40
CA ASN A 610 -15.13 24.11 -28.77
C ASN A 610 -15.10 23.17 -27.57
N SER A 611 -16.26 22.67 -27.15
CA SER A 611 -16.39 21.82 -25.94
C SER A 611 -16.02 20.37 -26.20
N LYS A 612 -14.72 20.09 -26.44
CA LYS A 612 -14.18 18.73 -26.58
C LYS A 612 -13.16 18.34 -25.50
N ASP A 613 -12.46 19.32 -24.92
CA ASP A 613 -11.35 19.08 -23.98
C ASP A 613 -11.83 18.75 -22.53
N LYS A 614 -12.94 18.02 -22.40
CA LYS A 614 -13.55 17.64 -21.11
C LYS A 614 -13.86 16.16 -20.93
N GLU A 615 -13.81 15.35 -21.99
CA GLU A 615 -14.03 13.90 -21.89
C GLU A 615 -12.74 13.13 -21.57
N ALA A 616 -11.56 13.75 -21.73
CA ALA A 616 -10.26 13.14 -21.46
C ALA A 616 -9.91 12.98 -19.95
N ASP A 617 -10.71 13.57 -19.05
CA ASP A 617 -10.47 13.61 -17.59
C ASP A 617 -11.56 12.87 -16.79
N ALA A 618 -12.41 12.10 -17.49
CA ALA A 618 -13.37 11.18 -16.87
C ALA A 618 -12.70 9.81 -16.64
N MET A 619 -12.77 9.27 -15.43
CA MET A 619 -12.39 7.86 -15.23
C MET A 619 -13.30 6.96 -16.07
N PRO A 620 -12.79 5.88 -16.70
CA PRO A 620 -13.61 4.92 -17.42
C PRO A 620 -14.73 4.37 -16.53
N GLU A 621 -15.95 4.26 -17.06
CA GLU A 621 -17.08 3.71 -16.31
C GLU A 621 -16.79 2.26 -15.90
N ASP A 622 -17.01 1.93 -14.63
CA ASP A 622 -17.01 0.52 -14.20
C ASP A 622 -18.23 -0.17 -14.80
N THR A 623 -17.96 -0.99 -15.81
CA THR A 623 -18.92 -1.81 -16.55
C THR A 623 -19.24 -3.14 -15.86
N VAL A 624 -18.48 -3.54 -14.82
CA VAL A 624 -18.75 -4.75 -14.03
C VAL A 624 -19.82 -4.45 -12.97
N ARG A 625 -19.70 -3.33 -12.27
CA ARG A 625 -20.61 -2.89 -11.19
C ARG A 625 -20.86 -3.97 -10.15
N LEU A 626 -19.85 -4.25 -9.33
CA LEU A 626 -19.87 -5.30 -8.30
C LEU A 626 -20.97 -5.14 -7.24
N TRP A 627 -21.56 -3.95 -7.10
CA TRP A 627 -22.64 -3.63 -6.15
C TRP A 627 -24.05 -3.91 -6.69
N GLU A 628 -24.21 -4.15 -8.00
CA GLU A 628 -25.49 -4.42 -8.70
C GLU A 628 -25.66 -5.92 -8.97
N GLU A 629 -26.87 -6.45 -8.86
CA GLU A 629 -27.16 -7.87 -9.10
C GLU A 629 -26.71 -8.34 -10.50
N GLY A 630 -26.33 -9.61 -10.63
CA GLY A 630 -25.74 -10.16 -11.86
C GLY A 630 -24.27 -9.78 -12.11
N TYR A 631 -23.57 -9.18 -11.15
CA TYR A 631 -22.16 -8.76 -11.31
C TYR A 631 -21.22 -9.91 -11.70
N GLN A 632 -21.47 -11.14 -11.25
CA GLN A 632 -20.65 -12.31 -11.60
C GLN A 632 -20.61 -12.52 -13.12
N GLY A 633 -21.76 -12.45 -13.81
CA GLY A 633 -21.85 -12.62 -15.25
C GLY A 633 -21.05 -11.55 -16.00
N ARG A 634 -21.28 -10.28 -15.65
CA ARG A 634 -20.55 -9.11 -16.20
C ARG A 634 -19.04 -9.21 -15.94
N TYR A 635 -18.64 -9.72 -14.77
CA TYR A 635 -17.22 -9.92 -14.43
C TYR A 635 -16.57 -10.97 -15.33
N TYR A 636 -17.16 -12.17 -15.45
CA TYR A 636 -16.58 -13.23 -16.28
C TYR A 636 -16.56 -12.87 -17.77
N GLU A 637 -17.62 -12.27 -18.28
CA GLU A 637 -17.70 -11.73 -19.66
C GLU A 637 -16.60 -10.70 -19.94
N GLN A 638 -16.44 -9.70 -19.06
CA GLN A 638 -15.52 -8.59 -19.31
C GLN A 638 -14.06 -8.86 -18.92
N LYS A 639 -13.79 -9.83 -18.03
CA LYS A 639 -12.43 -10.13 -17.52
C LYS A 639 -11.84 -11.44 -18.05
N PHE A 640 -12.68 -12.40 -18.44
CA PHE A 640 -12.25 -13.69 -18.98
C PHE A 640 -12.73 -13.95 -20.42
N HIS A 641 -13.66 -13.13 -20.94
CA HIS A 641 -14.21 -13.24 -22.30
C HIS A 641 -14.90 -14.59 -22.57
N VAL A 642 -15.69 -15.02 -21.59
CA VAL A 642 -16.54 -16.23 -21.63
C VAL A 642 -18.01 -15.87 -21.46
N ASP A 643 -18.90 -16.77 -21.86
CA ASP A 643 -20.34 -16.59 -21.69
C ASP A 643 -20.71 -16.51 -20.19
N PRO A 644 -21.58 -15.57 -19.76
CA PRO A 644 -22.04 -15.48 -18.37
C PRO A 644 -22.58 -16.77 -17.76
N ASN A 645 -23.10 -17.68 -18.60
CA ASN A 645 -23.70 -18.96 -18.23
C ASN A 645 -22.69 -20.13 -18.17
N ASP A 646 -21.42 -19.94 -18.56
CA ASP A 646 -20.38 -20.98 -18.45
C ASP A 646 -19.88 -21.12 -17.00
N VAL A 647 -20.70 -21.76 -16.17
CA VAL A 647 -20.41 -22.03 -14.76
C VAL A 647 -19.24 -23.02 -14.60
N GLU A 648 -19.06 -23.97 -15.52
CA GLU A 648 -17.95 -24.93 -15.48
C GLU A 648 -16.59 -24.24 -15.71
N PHE A 649 -16.55 -23.20 -16.55
CA PHE A 649 -15.36 -22.33 -16.63
C PHE A 649 -15.06 -21.63 -15.31
N ARG A 650 -16.07 -21.11 -14.58
CA ARG A 650 -15.85 -20.51 -13.25
C ARG A 650 -15.26 -21.51 -12.27
N HIS A 651 -15.85 -22.71 -12.18
CA HIS A 651 -15.32 -23.81 -11.36
C HIS A 651 -13.92 -24.26 -11.81
N LYS A 652 -13.57 -24.14 -13.09
CA LYS A 652 -12.22 -24.42 -13.61
C LYS A 652 -11.20 -23.36 -13.16
N VAL A 653 -11.57 -22.09 -13.18
CA VAL A 653 -10.77 -20.99 -12.60
C VAL A 653 -10.58 -21.21 -11.09
N ALA A 654 -11.65 -21.55 -10.36
CA ALA A 654 -11.57 -21.90 -8.93
C ALA A 654 -10.62 -23.06 -8.64
N ARG A 655 -10.76 -24.21 -9.34
CA ARG A 655 -9.83 -25.35 -9.20
C ARG A 655 -8.37 -24.96 -9.47
N SER A 656 -8.12 -24.13 -10.48
CA SER A 656 -6.78 -23.64 -10.82
C SER A 656 -6.22 -22.68 -9.76
N TYR A 657 -7.09 -21.95 -9.04
CA TYR A 657 -6.73 -21.09 -7.92
C TYR A 657 -6.43 -21.92 -6.66
N VAL A 658 -7.19 -22.99 -6.40
CA VAL A 658 -6.95 -23.96 -5.31
C VAL A 658 -5.60 -24.67 -5.47
N GLU A 659 -5.24 -25.08 -6.70
CA GLU A 659 -3.87 -25.55 -6.99
C GLU A 659 -2.84 -24.50 -6.59
N GLY A 660 -3.05 -23.23 -6.96
CA GLY A 660 -2.13 -22.16 -6.59
C GLY A 660 -1.97 -21.97 -5.09
N LEU A 661 -3.05 -22.01 -4.32
CA LEU A 661 -2.99 -21.92 -2.86
C LEU A 661 -2.18 -23.07 -2.24
N CYS A 662 -2.34 -24.29 -2.77
CA CYS A 662 -1.55 -25.45 -2.37
C CYS A 662 -0.07 -25.31 -2.80
N TRP A 663 0.18 -24.77 -4.00
CA TRP A 663 1.53 -24.52 -4.52
C TRP A 663 2.28 -23.49 -3.64
N VAL A 664 1.61 -22.39 -3.28
CA VAL A 664 2.17 -21.32 -2.42
C VAL A 664 2.44 -21.85 -1.02
N LEU A 665 1.49 -22.55 -0.39
CA LEU A 665 1.70 -23.10 0.96
C LEU A 665 2.87 -24.10 0.98
N LEU A 666 2.97 -24.99 -0.01
CA LEU A 666 4.13 -25.87 -0.16
C LEU A 666 5.43 -25.07 -0.42
N TYR A 667 5.41 -24.01 -1.23
CA TYR A 667 6.61 -23.20 -1.49
C TYR A 667 7.15 -22.50 -0.23
N TYR A 668 6.25 -22.06 0.66
CA TYR A 668 6.59 -21.38 1.91
C TYR A 668 7.10 -22.37 2.95
N PHE A 669 6.48 -23.55 3.10
CA PHE A 669 6.79 -24.52 4.16
C PHE A 669 7.75 -25.65 3.76
N GLN A 670 7.69 -26.14 2.53
CA GLN A 670 8.46 -27.30 2.03
C GLN A 670 9.44 -26.95 0.89
N GLY A 671 9.38 -25.73 0.36
CA GLY A 671 10.14 -25.32 -0.83
C GLY A 671 9.44 -25.70 -2.14
N CYS A 672 9.99 -25.29 -3.28
CA CYS A 672 9.26 -25.25 -4.55
C CYS A 672 8.73 -26.65 -4.98
N PRO A 673 7.39 -26.84 -5.07
CA PRO A 673 6.80 -28.13 -5.42
C PRO A 673 6.73 -28.34 -6.94
N SER A 674 6.73 -27.27 -7.74
CA SER A 674 6.87 -27.29 -9.20
C SER A 674 7.49 -26.00 -9.73
N TRP A 675 8.57 -26.12 -10.49
CA TRP A 675 9.20 -24.98 -11.16
C TRP A 675 8.43 -24.50 -12.39
N THR A 676 7.55 -25.34 -12.95
CA THR A 676 6.86 -25.13 -14.24
C THR A 676 5.37 -24.81 -14.12
N TRP A 677 4.75 -25.05 -12.96
CA TRP A 677 3.38 -24.65 -12.65
C TRP A 677 3.24 -23.12 -12.58
N TYR A 678 2.07 -22.62 -13.00
CA TYR A 678 1.67 -21.22 -12.91
C TYR A 678 0.14 -21.11 -12.95
N TYR A 679 -0.42 -20.09 -12.30
CA TYR A 679 -1.83 -19.76 -12.46
C TYR A 679 -2.08 -19.17 -13.86
N PRO A 680 -2.96 -19.75 -14.69
CA PRO A 680 -3.05 -19.42 -16.11
C PRO A 680 -4.01 -18.26 -16.45
N TYR A 681 -4.48 -17.51 -15.45
CA TYR A 681 -5.44 -16.41 -15.61
C TYR A 681 -4.92 -15.10 -14.98
N HIS A 682 -5.38 -13.95 -15.47
CA HIS A 682 -4.99 -12.63 -14.93
C HIS A 682 -5.81 -12.20 -13.70
N TYR A 683 -6.94 -12.86 -13.44
CA TYR A 683 -7.95 -12.48 -12.45
C TYR A 683 -8.33 -13.67 -11.57
N ALA A 684 -8.81 -13.38 -10.36
CA ALA A 684 -9.31 -14.37 -9.42
C ALA A 684 -10.80 -14.69 -9.68
N PRO A 685 -11.29 -15.87 -9.27
CA PRO A 685 -12.72 -16.15 -9.19
C PRO A 685 -13.34 -15.50 -7.93
N PHE A 686 -14.66 -15.55 -7.78
CA PHE A 686 -15.33 -15.16 -6.53
C PHE A 686 -15.26 -16.28 -5.49
N ALA A 687 -15.39 -15.95 -4.21
CA ALA A 687 -15.43 -16.96 -3.14
C ALA A 687 -16.60 -17.95 -3.30
N SER A 688 -17.69 -17.45 -3.90
CA SER A 688 -18.88 -18.21 -4.30
C SER A 688 -18.68 -19.22 -5.45
N ASP A 689 -17.58 -19.16 -6.23
CA ASP A 689 -17.28 -20.14 -7.30
C ASP A 689 -16.45 -21.36 -6.80
N PHE A 690 -16.04 -21.38 -5.52
CA PHE A 690 -15.25 -22.47 -4.93
C PHE A 690 -16.16 -23.57 -4.34
N VAL A 691 -16.50 -24.55 -5.17
CA VAL A 691 -17.31 -25.72 -4.82
C VAL A 691 -16.54 -27.02 -5.05
N ASP A 692 -16.98 -28.11 -4.40
CA ASP A 692 -16.47 -29.47 -4.61
C ASP A 692 -14.94 -29.62 -4.41
N MET A 693 -14.36 -28.79 -3.52
CA MET A 693 -12.93 -28.77 -3.26
C MET A 693 -12.43 -30.07 -2.59
N ASP A 694 -13.29 -30.74 -1.82
CA ASP A 694 -13.03 -32.05 -1.21
C ASP A 694 -12.71 -33.15 -2.24
N LYS A 695 -13.23 -33.01 -3.47
CA LYS A 695 -13.03 -33.94 -4.59
C LYS A 695 -11.80 -33.61 -5.42
N GLN A 696 -11.15 -32.46 -5.21
CA GLN A 696 -10.01 -32.03 -6.00
C GLN A 696 -8.70 -32.71 -5.53
N VAL A 697 -8.13 -33.55 -6.38
CA VAL A 697 -6.78 -34.11 -6.15
C VAL A 697 -5.73 -33.14 -6.72
N VAL A 698 -4.96 -32.49 -5.84
CA VAL A 698 -3.85 -31.61 -6.21
C VAL A 698 -2.53 -32.38 -6.18
N SER A 699 -1.78 -32.36 -7.28
CA SER A 699 -0.46 -33.00 -7.40
C SER A 699 0.46 -32.20 -8.31
N PHE A 700 1.73 -32.05 -7.92
CA PHE A 700 2.72 -31.23 -8.64
C PHE A 700 3.85 -32.07 -9.24
N GLU A 701 4.10 -31.91 -10.55
CA GLU A 701 5.36 -32.36 -11.13
C GLU A 701 6.45 -31.33 -10.82
N LYS A 702 7.54 -31.75 -10.16
CA LYS A 702 8.60 -30.83 -9.74
C LYS A 702 9.27 -30.11 -10.90
N GLY A 703 9.42 -30.77 -12.05
CA GLY A 703 10.12 -30.22 -13.21
C GLY A 703 11.57 -29.85 -12.89
N LYS A 704 12.07 -28.80 -13.55
CA LYS A 704 13.40 -28.21 -13.32
C LYS A 704 13.30 -26.68 -13.40
N PRO A 705 14.19 -25.93 -12.73
CA PRO A 705 14.36 -24.51 -13.02
C PRO A 705 14.69 -24.29 -14.50
N PHE A 706 14.28 -23.15 -15.04
CA PHE A 706 14.75 -22.68 -16.34
C PHE A 706 16.27 -22.37 -16.29
N ARG A 707 16.91 -22.26 -17.45
CA ARG A 707 18.25 -21.66 -17.56
C ARG A 707 18.15 -20.13 -17.43
N PRO A 708 19.22 -19.42 -17.04
CA PRO A 708 19.16 -17.96 -16.90
C PRO A 708 18.68 -17.23 -18.18
N TYR A 709 19.20 -17.59 -19.37
CA TYR A 709 18.71 -17.02 -20.64
C TYR A 709 17.27 -17.40 -21.00
N GLU A 710 16.80 -18.58 -20.60
CA GLU A 710 15.39 -19.00 -20.78
C GLU A 710 14.47 -18.15 -19.87
N GLN A 711 14.89 -17.85 -18.64
CA GLN A 711 14.19 -16.90 -17.78
C GLN A 711 14.20 -15.49 -18.36
N LEU A 712 15.37 -14.97 -18.77
CA LEU A 712 15.51 -13.63 -19.36
C LEU A 712 14.57 -13.44 -20.55
N MET A 713 14.56 -14.38 -21.50
CA MET A 713 13.62 -14.38 -22.64
C MET A 713 12.15 -14.46 -22.20
N GLY A 714 11.85 -15.09 -21.06
CA GLY A 714 10.51 -15.18 -20.50
C GLY A 714 10.03 -13.92 -19.76
N VAL A 715 10.93 -13.11 -19.19
CA VAL A 715 10.57 -11.96 -18.32
C VAL A 715 10.87 -10.58 -18.90
N MET A 716 11.78 -10.47 -19.87
CA MET A 716 12.25 -9.17 -20.37
C MET A 716 11.30 -8.52 -21.41
N PRO A 717 11.09 -7.18 -21.35
CA PRO A 717 10.48 -6.42 -22.43
C PRO A 717 11.50 -6.18 -23.57
N PRO A 718 11.06 -5.93 -24.81
CA PRO A 718 11.96 -5.68 -25.95
C PRO A 718 12.94 -4.52 -25.76
N ALA A 719 12.60 -3.53 -24.91
CA ALA A 719 13.47 -2.40 -24.57
C ALA A 719 14.76 -2.82 -23.83
N SER A 720 14.73 -3.93 -23.09
CA SER A 720 15.87 -4.47 -22.33
C SER A 720 16.63 -5.55 -23.10
N ASN A 721 16.52 -5.61 -24.43
CA ASN A 721 17.17 -6.63 -25.27
C ASN A 721 18.71 -6.71 -25.10
N HIS A 722 19.36 -5.59 -24.75
CA HIS A 722 20.79 -5.51 -24.44
C HIS A 722 21.25 -6.33 -23.22
N THR A 723 20.32 -6.93 -22.47
CA THR A 723 20.60 -7.87 -21.36
C THR A 723 20.74 -9.34 -21.82
N LEU A 724 20.60 -9.60 -23.11
CA LEU A 724 20.68 -10.92 -23.75
C LEU A 724 21.88 -11.03 -24.72
N PRO A 725 22.41 -12.24 -24.99
CA PRO A 725 23.46 -12.49 -25.99
C PRO A 725 23.03 -12.28 -27.45
#